data_AF-A0A496LW19-F1
#
_entry.id   AF-A0A496LW19-F1
#
_cell.length_a   1.000
_cell.length_b   1.000
_cell.length_c   1.000
_cell.angle_alpha   90.00
_cell.angle_beta   90.00
_cell.angle_gamma   90.00
#
_symmetry.space_group_name_H-M   'P 1'
#
loop_
_entity.id
_entity.type
_entity.pdbx_description
1 polymer ?
#
loop_
_entity_poly.entity_id
_entity_poly.type
_entity_poly.pdbx_seq_one_letter_code
_entity_poly.pdbx_strand_id
1 'polypeptide(L)'
;DVSTDRGYVELIYKNILGKDYTQDPDGINAWVRHLQLGNSRGDTLVKLFEVATSAEARAADPVAAQTFANKTEVSAYMAQKIASIDSDGNGGYDYTPFQEIIRSTNSTNLAAQKARIDAMATVTTHTLTTEDQTITGGEGLDVFSAVSSSYADRNTLKVNDKLDGGRGTDALNVAVNDSFTGFVDGYAKNIEILNLTNTSDSQRIFNAAKIDGLKSVSTTGTNGIRITDLASIVNLTVNGQKDATKIGIIYNTNLTSGSNDVQNLTLNNVGRETAVAEATATDRHVKSMKVEFNGIETLNITTKDAKSYIKEVQNKAITVKGAADLDIATKDRDTTPASTDFVKSLDASTMTGNLTADLSDSRKYSSVKSGSGNDTIVVGELTVNSSSIDAGAGTDTLQVRSLQGLKKMTLKGVENIELLDKNPSGVTRLDLVGQNDIETLKVGQLDHELVVTSSSIKTVNLTKKVSPYATDAEGSGAGKVHVNDTSVETVNYKIDNATSPTAMAGKIRLSESRNVTVNLDASVITTAGSTNSDSILELPKANTLNLNVNTTVDSGISLDNSALLKTVNIVSANPNKFTLKTDTNSTNIAKLNLKTSGSFDLGNNDTLKFVSDINVKGGAPLAVGSLIDLKNLGSISSENGVSVKVNDLTTSTLGGATVKNLNIGNITTKEASNAGANINLKNITNGVKVGVIKVGGEVNLVANNVGWLEIGGDITSKKSGITFDVSSVRHDVKIGVGSTLTAQNDINITAKDVEGKLDIGKLIAKNIVINATNIKSIHDRTATSTTLKIDDIDHSTPADRVVDSLKITLKDVINSGGTGAQIGKIDLKAGSTVDIDAGNTRGLVKFSTANEVTADKVSIDLSGTIGANSLKGIQADTIVYKGSTQTALDATSGTAGQISLIAKQDANSKDFNATVSASGQNDTLKVAVATKVATVGKDLKTVTVSGDMGEGLQDKYEFSGTNAAELTKIDFSGLRNVESGTITTVTANTKIESIKGTAGNDEITLADAQTKENITIETGEGTNKVTTGTVTATKQVITIKGGSGNDTFDVSASKIAGSGFDGSSDNLRYTAIENLTVGDKIKISGSATAGAVEKVYLDPNGNTYANFAAFATATGFFTTATAAGKVYAFSYGNETYLFYNSAAGGTSFDVNDNLVKLAGNINMANLDATVDASGNITINGF
;
A
#
# COMPACT_ATOMS: atom_id res chain seq x y z
N ASP A 1 56.91 -74.27 -21.17
CA ASP A 1 57.10 -73.29 -20.08
C ASP A 1 57.81 -72.07 -20.64
N VAL A 2 57.10 -70.94 -20.75
CA VAL A 2 57.63 -69.68 -21.31
C VAL A 2 58.46 -68.87 -20.31
N SER A 3 58.60 -69.37 -19.07
CA SER A 3 59.42 -68.71 -18.05
C SER A 3 60.92 -68.73 -18.40
N THR A 4 61.38 -69.73 -19.16
CA THR A 4 62.78 -69.84 -19.63
C THR A 4 62.98 -69.21 -21.00
N ASP A 5 64.18 -68.66 -21.27
CA ASP A 5 64.49 -68.05 -22.58
C ASP A 5 64.38 -69.04 -23.73
N ARG A 6 64.80 -70.29 -23.50
CA ARG A 6 64.61 -71.38 -24.47
C ARG A 6 63.13 -71.68 -24.69
N GLY A 7 62.34 -71.83 -23.64
CA GLY A 7 60.92 -72.12 -23.77
C GLY A 7 60.13 -70.97 -24.41
N TYR A 8 60.55 -69.72 -24.20
CA TYR A 8 60.01 -68.54 -24.88
C TYR A 8 60.36 -68.54 -26.38
N VAL A 9 61.65 -68.68 -26.74
CA VAL A 9 62.10 -68.70 -28.14
C VAL A 9 61.50 -69.88 -28.89
N GLU A 10 61.47 -71.07 -28.28
CA GLU A 10 60.93 -72.29 -28.90
C GLU A 10 59.42 -72.17 -29.17
N LEU A 11 58.65 -71.54 -28.27
CA LEU A 11 57.23 -71.26 -28.52
C LEU A 11 57.06 -70.31 -29.72
N ILE A 12 57.88 -69.27 -29.80
CA ILE A 12 57.85 -68.29 -30.88
C ILE A 12 58.26 -68.95 -32.20
N TYR A 13 59.35 -69.72 -32.23
CA TYR A 13 59.81 -70.47 -33.39
C TYR A 13 58.73 -71.42 -33.92
N LYS A 14 58.05 -72.11 -33.01
CA LYS A 14 56.97 -73.04 -33.36
C LYS A 14 55.76 -72.30 -33.92
N ASN A 15 55.40 -71.16 -33.33
CA ASN A 15 54.25 -70.38 -33.76
C ASN A 15 54.49 -69.58 -35.04
N ILE A 16 55.71 -69.15 -35.33
CA ILE A 16 56.06 -68.29 -36.47
C ILE A 16 56.56 -69.13 -37.66
N LEU A 17 57.54 -70.00 -37.41
CA LEU A 17 58.24 -70.75 -38.45
C LEU A 17 57.75 -72.21 -38.56
N GLY A 18 56.95 -72.68 -37.60
CA GLY A 18 56.49 -74.06 -37.55
C GLY A 18 57.55 -75.06 -37.09
N LYS A 19 58.66 -74.58 -36.52
CA LYS A 19 59.78 -75.41 -36.07
C LYS A 19 59.89 -75.43 -34.55
N ASP A 20 60.29 -76.56 -33.99
CA ASP A 20 60.73 -76.65 -32.60
C ASP A 20 62.21 -77.03 -32.50
N TYR A 21 62.70 -77.17 -31.27
CA TYR A 21 64.12 -77.41 -31.01
C TYR A 21 64.63 -78.69 -31.64
N THR A 22 63.77 -79.68 -31.91
CA THR A 22 64.19 -80.92 -32.56
C THR A 22 64.46 -80.75 -34.05
N GLN A 23 63.87 -79.71 -34.65
CA GLN A 23 63.91 -79.44 -36.09
C GLN A 23 64.93 -78.35 -36.44
N ASP A 24 65.18 -77.40 -35.53
CA ASP A 24 66.17 -76.33 -35.71
C ASP A 24 66.83 -75.95 -34.36
N PRO A 25 67.60 -76.87 -33.76
CA PRO A 25 68.25 -76.62 -32.48
C PRO A 25 69.25 -75.47 -32.56
N ASP A 26 69.95 -75.33 -33.69
CA ASP A 26 70.97 -74.30 -33.88
C ASP A 26 70.36 -72.91 -34.06
N GLY A 27 69.30 -72.79 -34.87
CA GLY A 27 68.54 -71.56 -34.99
C GLY A 27 67.93 -71.13 -33.66
N ILE A 28 67.29 -72.04 -32.93
CA ILE A 28 66.71 -71.73 -31.62
C ILE A 28 67.80 -71.34 -30.62
N ASN A 29 68.94 -72.04 -30.58
CA ASN A 29 70.07 -71.65 -29.73
C ASN A 29 70.66 -70.28 -30.10
N ALA A 30 70.67 -69.91 -31.38
CA ALA A 30 71.14 -68.59 -31.81
C ALA A 30 70.25 -67.46 -31.26
N TRP A 31 68.92 -67.65 -31.25
CA TRP A 31 67.99 -66.67 -30.69
C TRP A 31 67.93 -66.69 -29.16
N VAL A 32 68.10 -67.85 -28.54
CA VAL A 32 68.32 -67.93 -27.09
C VAL A 32 69.59 -67.17 -26.72
N ARG A 33 70.65 -67.28 -27.50
CA ARG A 33 71.88 -66.51 -27.31
C ARG A 33 71.67 -65.01 -27.56
N HIS A 34 70.81 -64.64 -28.51
CA HIS A 34 70.41 -63.24 -28.71
C HIS A 34 69.76 -62.63 -27.45
N LEU A 35 68.90 -63.38 -26.74
CA LEU A 35 68.36 -62.96 -25.43
C LEU A 35 69.43 -62.90 -24.36
N GLN A 36 70.29 -63.93 -24.27
CA GLN A 36 71.37 -64.00 -23.28
C GLN A 36 72.43 -62.92 -23.46
N LEU A 37 72.54 -62.31 -24.64
CA LEU A 37 73.40 -61.16 -24.93
C LEU A 37 72.78 -59.81 -24.48
N GLY A 38 71.63 -59.83 -23.80
CA GLY A 38 71.02 -58.66 -23.15
C GLY A 38 69.89 -57.99 -23.91
N ASN A 39 69.43 -58.57 -25.04
CA ASN A 39 68.30 -58.04 -25.80
C ASN A 39 66.96 -58.39 -25.13
N SER A 40 65.96 -57.51 -25.22
CA SER A 40 64.64 -57.80 -24.66
C SER A 40 63.92 -58.91 -25.44
N ARG A 41 62.93 -59.53 -24.80
CA ARG A 41 62.02 -60.50 -25.42
C ARG A 41 61.25 -59.90 -26.61
N GLY A 42 60.93 -58.61 -26.55
CA GLY A 42 60.28 -57.88 -27.63
C GLY A 42 61.22 -57.62 -28.81
N ASP A 43 62.43 -57.12 -28.55
CA ASP A 43 63.43 -56.84 -29.60
C ASP A 43 63.85 -58.12 -30.33
N THR A 44 63.99 -59.21 -29.59
CA THR A 44 64.30 -60.53 -30.16
C THR A 44 63.17 -61.02 -31.04
N LEU A 45 61.91 -60.80 -30.67
CA LEU A 45 60.76 -61.14 -31.51
C LEU A 45 60.79 -60.33 -32.81
N VAL A 46 60.92 -59.00 -32.72
CA VAL A 46 60.99 -58.11 -33.90
C VAL A 46 62.13 -58.53 -34.82
N LYS A 47 63.33 -58.77 -34.27
CA LYS A 47 64.48 -59.14 -35.08
C LYS A 47 64.33 -60.51 -35.72
N LEU A 48 63.68 -61.45 -35.04
CA LEU A 48 63.35 -62.77 -35.58
C LEU A 48 62.35 -62.67 -36.73
N PHE A 49 61.34 -61.81 -36.64
CA PHE A 49 60.41 -61.51 -37.74
C PHE A 49 61.13 -60.86 -38.94
N GLU A 50 62.04 -59.91 -38.70
CA GLU A 50 62.88 -59.31 -39.75
C GLU A 50 63.76 -60.36 -40.43
N VAL A 51 64.44 -61.21 -39.66
CA VAL A 51 65.31 -62.26 -40.22
C VAL A 51 64.49 -63.30 -40.97
N ALA A 52 63.33 -63.71 -40.45
CA ALA A 52 62.43 -64.66 -41.10
C ALA A 52 61.91 -64.18 -42.47
N THR A 53 61.92 -62.87 -42.72
CA THR A 53 61.49 -62.27 -43.99
C THR A 53 62.63 -61.93 -44.95
N SER A 54 63.90 -62.07 -44.50
CA SER A 54 65.09 -61.79 -45.33
C SER A 54 65.19 -62.70 -46.56
N ALA A 55 65.89 -62.25 -47.61
CA ALA A 55 66.08 -63.07 -48.82
C ALA A 55 66.91 -64.34 -48.51
N GLU A 56 67.87 -64.21 -47.60
CA GLU A 56 68.80 -65.25 -47.18
C GLU A 56 68.07 -66.35 -46.38
N ALA A 57 67.24 -65.98 -45.39
CA ALA A 57 66.49 -66.96 -44.62
C ALA A 57 65.44 -67.70 -45.46
N ARG A 58 64.81 -67.00 -46.43
CA ARG A 58 63.85 -67.63 -47.37
C ARG A 58 64.49 -68.64 -48.30
N ALA A 59 65.73 -68.40 -48.73
CA ALA A 59 66.49 -69.35 -49.54
C ALA A 59 67.00 -70.55 -48.73
N ALA A 60 67.37 -70.32 -47.46
CA ALA A 60 67.91 -71.35 -46.58
C ALA A 60 66.85 -72.39 -46.14
N ASP A 61 65.61 -71.94 -45.90
CA ASP A 61 64.50 -72.84 -45.60
C ASP A 61 63.19 -72.35 -46.25
N PRO A 62 62.94 -72.75 -47.51
CA PRO A 62 61.75 -72.36 -48.24
C PRO A 62 60.43 -72.82 -47.56
N VAL A 63 60.46 -73.92 -46.80
CA VAL A 63 59.27 -74.47 -46.14
C VAL A 63 58.90 -73.65 -44.90
N ALA A 64 59.88 -73.28 -44.08
CA ALA A 64 59.66 -72.41 -42.92
C ALA A 64 59.26 -70.98 -43.36
N ALA A 65 59.89 -70.47 -44.41
CA ALA A 65 59.53 -69.19 -45.02
C ALA A 65 58.10 -69.16 -45.56
N GLN A 66 57.68 -70.21 -46.29
CA GLN A 66 56.31 -70.31 -46.78
C GLN A 66 55.31 -70.52 -45.63
N THR A 67 55.68 -71.26 -44.58
CA THR A 67 54.85 -71.41 -43.36
C THR A 67 54.62 -70.06 -42.69
N PHE A 68 55.66 -69.26 -42.54
CA PHE A 68 55.58 -67.92 -41.98
C PHE A 68 54.69 -67.00 -42.83
N ALA A 69 54.92 -66.94 -44.15
CA ALA A 69 54.10 -66.15 -45.07
C ALA A 69 52.62 -66.56 -45.04
N ASN A 70 52.34 -67.88 -45.04
CA ASN A 70 50.97 -68.40 -44.95
C ASN A 70 50.31 -68.02 -43.62
N LYS A 71 51.02 -68.07 -42.49
CA LYS A 71 50.49 -67.66 -41.17
C LYS A 71 50.18 -66.16 -41.11
N THR A 72 51.04 -65.31 -41.68
CA THR A 72 50.80 -63.87 -41.79
C THR A 72 49.58 -63.57 -42.66
N GLU A 73 49.48 -64.21 -43.83
CA GLU A 73 48.35 -64.05 -44.75
C GLU A 73 47.03 -64.55 -44.16
N VAL A 74 47.04 -65.69 -43.46
CA VAL A 74 45.89 -66.21 -42.70
C VAL A 74 45.41 -65.19 -41.65
N SER A 75 46.34 -64.60 -40.91
CA SER A 75 46.02 -63.62 -39.86
C SER A 75 45.43 -62.32 -40.45
N ALA A 76 45.97 -61.84 -41.58
CA ALA A 76 45.44 -60.68 -42.29
C ALA A 76 44.05 -60.96 -42.90
N TYR A 77 43.86 -62.14 -43.48
CA TYR A 77 42.58 -62.56 -44.05
C TYR A 77 41.50 -62.70 -42.97
N MET A 78 41.86 -63.23 -41.80
CA MET A 78 40.98 -63.28 -40.62
C MET A 78 40.49 -61.89 -40.21
N ALA A 79 41.42 -60.95 -40.07
CA ALA A 79 41.11 -59.56 -39.69
C ALA A 79 40.21 -58.85 -40.71
N GLN A 80 40.24 -59.26 -41.98
CA GLN A 80 39.38 -58.70 -43.02
C GLN A 80 37.97 -59.32 -43.05
N LYS A 81 37.86 -60.63 -42.79
CA LYS A 81 36.62 -61.39 -42.99
C LYS A 81 35.75 -61.50 -41.74
N ILE A 82 36.36 -61.54 -40.56
CA ILE A 82 35.63 -61.65 -39.31
C ILE A 82 35.27 -60.25 -38.82
N ALA A 83 33.98 -59.95 -38.84
CA ALA A 83 33.46 -58.64 -38.45
C ALA A 83 33.48 -58.41 -36.93
N SER A 84 33.38 -59.46 -36.12
CA SER A 84 33.47 -59.40 -34.66
C SER A 84 34.06 -60.67 -34.06
N ILE A 85 34.76 -60.53 -32.94
CA ILE A 85 35.31 -61.64 -32.15
C ILE A 85 34.50 -61.74 -30.86
N ASP A 86 34.13 -62.97 -30.50
CA ASP A 86 33.36 -63.27 -29.28
C ASP A 86 34.17 -62.97 -28.01
N SER A 87 33.51 -62.94 -26.84
CA SER A 87 34.20 -62.70 -25.57
C SER A 87 34.63 -63.99 -24.87
N ASP A 88 35.78 -63.94 -24.19
CA ASP A 88 36.43 -65.06 -23.50
C ASP A 88 35.84 -65.41 -22.11
N GLY A 89 34.61 -64.98 -21.83
CA GLY A 89 33.97 -65.20 -20.53
C GLY A 89 34.48 -64.31 -19.39
N ASN A 90 35.64 -63.66 -19.56
CA ASN A 90 36.19 -62.64 -18.64
C ASN A 90 36.12 -61.22 -19.21
N GLY A 91 35.51 -61.04 -20.38
CA GLY A 91 35.33 -59.75 -21.04
C GLY A 91 36.48 -59.35 -21.98
N GLY A 92 37.47 -60.22 -22.20
CA GLY A 92 38.43 -60.14 -23.30
C GLY A 92 37.87 -60.76 -24.58
N TYR A 93 38.62 -60.70 -25.67
CA TYR A 93 38.25 -61.34 -26.95
C TYR A 93 38.71 -62.81 -26.94
N ASP A 94 37.82 -63.74 -27.28
CA ASP A 94 38.13 -65.16 -27.43
C ASP A 94 38.85 -65.43 -28.75
N TYR A 95 40.17 -65.36 -28.71
CA TYR A 95 41.01 -65.69 -29.87
C TYR A 95 41.25 -67.20 -30.03
N THR A 96 40.70 -68.06 -29.16
CA THR A 96 41.00 -69.51 -29.15
C THR A 96 40.75 -70.18 -30.51
N PRO A 97 39.63 -69.91 -31.21
CA PRO A 97 39.39 -70.45 -32.55
C PRO A 97 40.46 -70.01 -33.56
N PHE A 98 40.90 -68.75 -33.49
CA PHE A 98 41.90 -68.18 -34.42
C PHE A 98 43.32 -68.66 -34.10
N GLN A 99 43.64 -68.82 -32.82
CA GLN A 99 44.92 -69.37 -32.37
C GLN A 99 45.13 -70.77 -32.94
N GLU A 100 44.09 -71.60 -32.98
CA GLU A 100 44.19 -72.94 -33.55
C GLU A 100 44.38 -72.93 -35.08
N ILE A 101 43.71 -72.02 -35.81
CA ILE A 101 43.93 -71.83 -37.25
C ILE A 101 45.37 -71.36 -37.49
N ILE A 102 45.86 -70.35 -36.77
CA ILE A 102 47.24 -69.87 -36.93
C ILE A 102 48.24 -70.98 -36.58
N ARG A 103 48.03 -71.70 -35.47
CA ARG A 103 48.92 -72.77 -35.01
C ARG A 103 49.01 -73.93 -36.00
N SER A 104 47.89 -74.34 -36.61
CA SER A 104 47.81 -75.44 -37.58
C SER A 104 48.18 -75.05 -39.02
N THR A 105 48.39 -73.76 -39.30
CA THR A 105 48.84 -73.29 -40.62
C THR A 105 50.28 -73.71 -40.88
N ASN A 106 50.55 -74.25 -42.07
CA ASN A 106 51.87 -74.68 -42.53
C ASN A 106 52.11 -74.24 -43.99
N SER A 107 53.22 -74.65 -44.59
CA SER A 107 53.64 -74.25 -45.94
C SER A 107 52.66 -74.62 -47.07
N THR A 108 51.73 -75.56 -46.86
CA THR A 108 50.87 -76.11 -47.93
C THR A 108 49.37 -75.89 -47.77
N ASN A 109 48.88 -75.48 -46.60
CA ASN A 109 47.45 -75.49 -46.28
C ASN A 109 46.77 -74.11 -46.29
N LEU A 110 47.37 -73.09 -46.91
CA LEU A 110 46.84 -71.71 -46.91
C LEU A 110 45.36 -71.63 -47.35
N ALA A 111 45.02 -72.28 -48.46
CA ALA A 111 43.64 -72.26 -48.99
C ALA A 111 42.64 -72.94 -48.05
N ALA A 112 43.04 -74.05 -47.40
CA ALA A 112 42.21 -74.75 -46.43
C ALA A 112 41.98 -73.90 -45.16
N GLN A 113 43.00 -73.15 -44.71
CA GLN A 113 42.87 -72.26 -43.57
C GLN A 113 42.02 -71.02 -43.90
N LYS A 114 42.17 -70.44 -45.10
CA LYS A 114 41.26 -69.39 -45.59
C LYS A 114 39.81 -69.86 -45.70
N ALA A 115 39.57 -71.10 -46.14
CA ALA A 115 38.23 -71.68 -46.18
C ALA A 115 37.60 -71.86 -44.79
N ARG A 116 38.40 -72.22 -43.76
CA ARG A 116 37.92 -72.25 -42.36
C ARG A 116 37.57 -70.86 -41.85
N ILE A 117 38.36 -69.85 -42.20
CA ILE A 117 38.06 -68.44 -41.91
C ILE A 117 36.77 -67.99 -42.59
N ASP A 118 36.59 -68.35 -43.87
CA ASP A 118 35.36 -68.05 -44.60
C ASP A 118 34.16 -68.75 -43.95
N ALA A 119 34.28 -70.01 -43.53
CA ALA A 119 33.23 -70.74 -42.82
C ALA A 119 32.84 -70.05 -41.49
N MET A 120 33.82 -69.59 -40.71
CA MET A 120 33.57 -68.82 -39.49
C MET A 120 32.89 -67.46 -39.75
N ALA A 121 33.00 -66.91 -40.96
CA ALA A 121 32.33 -65.67 -41.37
C ALA A 121 30.93 -65.90 -41.96
N THR A 122 30.50 -67.15 -42.16
CA THR A 122 29.18 -67.44 -42.72
C THR A 122 28.08 -67.36 -41.68
N VAL A 123 26.91 -66.89 -42.14
CA VAL A 123 25.66 -66.95 -41.38
C VAL A 123 24.76 -67.98 -42.06
N THR A 124 24.40 -69.03 -41.35
CA THR A 124 23.50 -70.08 -41.83
C THR A 124 22.17 -69.95 -41.10
N THR A 125 21.04 -70.12 -41.79
CA THR A 125 19.72 -70.09 -41.16
C THR A 125 19.00 -71.41 -41.38
N HIS A 126 18.59 -72.05 -40.28
CA HIS A 126 17.83 -73.29 -40.26
C HIS A 126 16.37 -72.99 -39.89
N THR A 127 15.44 -73.15 -40.83
CA THR A 127 14.00 -73.07 -40.53
C THR A 127 13.48 -74.44 -40.15
N LEU A 128 12.96 -74.57 -38.93
CA LEU A 128 12.41 -75.83 -38.46
C LEU A 128 11.05 -76.12 -39.10
N THR A 129 10.69 -77.40 -39.16
CA THR A 129 9.46 -77.93 -39.77
C THR A 129 8.55 -78.56 -38.72
N THR A 130 7.36 -79.03 -39.11
CA THR A 130 6.40 -79.66 -38.19
C THR A 130 6.77 -81.09 -37.75
N GLU A 131 7.82 -81.67 -38.33
CA GLU A 131 8.36 -82.99 -37.98
C GLU A 131 9.51 -82.88 -36.98
N ASP A 132 9.82 -83.96 -36.25
CA ASP A 132 10.99 -84.01 -35.37
C ASP A 132 12.30 -83.95 -36.19
N GLN A 133 13.23 -83.09 -35.79
CA GLN A 133 14.48 -82.84 -36.52
C GLN A 133 15.73 -83.04 -35.67
N THR A 134 16.83 -83.41 -36.33
CA THR A 134 18.19 -83.37 -35.77
C THR A 134 19.03 -82.50 -36.69
N ILE A 135 19.48 -81.35 -36.18
CA ILE A 135 20.22 -80.35 -36.96
C ILE A 135 21.49 -79.99 -36.17
N THR A 136 22.63 -80.04 -36.86
CA THR A 136 23.93 -79.63 -36.33
C THR A 136 24.47 -78.51 -37.20
N GLY A 137 24.77 -77.37 -36.58
CA GLY A 137 25.35 -76.19 -37.19
C GLY A 137 26.85 -76.33 -37.46
N GLY A 138 27.42 -75.28 -38.03
CA GLY A 138 28.78 -75.23 -38.57
C GLY A 138 29.80 -74.61 -37.61
N GLU A 139 30.79 -73.92 -38.21
CA GLU A 139 31.81 -73.13 -37.48
C GLU A 139 31.48 -71.61 -37.45
N GLY A 140 30.37 -71.20 -38.08
CA GLY A 140 29.93 -69.81 -38.24
C GLY A 140 28.76 -69.46 -37.31
N LEU A 141 28.00 -68.41 -37.64
CA LEU A 141 26.76 -68.10 -36.92
C LEU A 141 25.60 -68.93 -37.49
N ASP A 142 25.06 -69.85 -36.71
CA ASP A 142 23.89 -70.64 -37.08
C ASP A 142 22.62 -70.10 -36.40
N VAL A 143 21.58 -69.80 -37.19
CA VAL A 143 20.31 -69.22 -36.75
C VAL A 143 19.17 -70.22 -36.95
N PHE A 144 18.70 -70.82 -35.87
CA PHE A 144 17.54 -71.70 -35.86
C PHE A 144 16.26 -70.88 -35.72
N SER A 145 15.30 -71.03 -36.64
CA SER A 145 14.03 -70.30 -36.62
C SER A 145 12.86 -71.26 -36.48
N ALA A 146 12.06 -71.07 -35.44
CA ALA A 146 10.99 -71.98 -35.06
C ALA A 146 9.72 -71.25 -34.58
N VAL A 147 8.62 -71.99 -34.52
CA VAL A 147 7.32 -71.54 -34.01
C VAL A 147 6.86 -72.53 -32.94
N SER A 148 6.58 -72.04 -31.74
CA SER A 148 5.93 -72.81 -30.67
C SER A 148 4.41 -72.57 -30.73
N SER A 149 3.63 -73.62 -30.93
CA SER A 149 2.17 -73.55 -31.05
C SER A 149 1.48 -74.82 -30.56
N SER A 150 0.25 -74.70 -30.05
CA SER A 150 -0.63 -75.86 -29.83
C SER A 150 -1.23 -76.41 -31.12
N TYR A 151 -1.18 -75.64 -32.21
CA TYR A 151 -1.62 -76.08 -33.53
C TYR A 151 -0.52 -76.90 -34.20
N ALA A 152 -0.76 -78.20 -34.38
CA ALA A 152 0.23 -79.15 -34.89
C ALA A 152 0.77 -78.78 -36.29
N ASP A 153 -0.04 -78.14 -37.14
CA ASP A 153 0.31 -77.68 -38.48
C ASP A 153 1.21 -76.43 -38.49
N ARG A 154 1.37 -75.77 -37.34
CA ARG A 154 2.17 -74.55 -37.17
C ARG A 154 3.30 -74.72 -36.17
N ASN A 155 3.26 -75.76 -35.35
CA ASN A 155 4.27 -76.02 -34.33
C ASN A 155 5.52 -76.63 -34.97
N THR A 156 6.56 -75.81 -35.12
CA THR A 156 7.84 -76.24 -35.68
C THR A 156 8.95 -76.40 -34.64
N LEU A 157 8.74 -75.98 -33.39
CA LEU A 157 9.60 -76.36 -32.27
C LEU A 157 9.00 -77.59 -31.58
N LYS A 158 9.50 -78.78 -31.90
CA LYS A 158 9.05 -80.05 -31.32
C LYS A 158 9.83 -80.35 -30.04
N VAL A 159 9.17 -80.97 -29.07
CA VAL A 159 9.79 -81.37 -27.80
C VAL A 159 10.89 -82.42 -27.96
N ASN A 160 11.01 -83.03 -29.14
CA ASN A 160 12.01 -84.05 -29.48
C ASN A 160 13.12 -83.54 -30.43
N ASP A 161 13.07 -82.27 -30.85
CA ASP A 161 14.11 -81.73 -31.73
C ASP A 161 15.49 -81.75 -31.04
N LYS A 162 16.52 -82.06 -31.82
CA LYS A 162 17.92 -82.07 -31.37
C LYS A 162 18.69 -81.03 -32.17
N LEU A 163 18.86 -79.87 -31.56
CA LEU A 163 19.55 -78.72 -32.15
C LEU A 163 20.94 -78.60 -31.51
N ASP A 164 21.97 -78.54 -32.33
CA ASP A 164 23.35 -78.33 -31.93
C ASP A 164 23.89 -77.17 -32.76
N GLY A 165 24.19 -76.01 -32.16
CA GLY A 165 24.70 -74.86 -32.91
C GLY A 165 26.10 -75.10 -33.50
N GLY A 166 26.88 -76.01 -32.92
CA GLY A 166 28.25 -76.25 -33.35
C GLY A 166 29.22 -75.28 -32.67
N ARG A 167 30.12 -74.67 -33.44
CA ARG A 167 31.07 -73.66 -32.93
C ARG A 167 30.66 -72.32 -33.47
N GLY A 168 30.60 -71.31 -32.61
CA GLY A 168 30.21 -69.97 -33.01
C GLY A 168 29.46 -69.31 -31.88
N THR A 169 28.82 -68.19 -32.18
CA THR A 169 27.77 -67.62 -31.33
C THR A 169 26.46 -67.85 -32.05
N ASP A 170 25.72 -68.89 -31.65
CA ASP A 170 24.56 -69.40 -32.37
C ASP A 170 23.25 -68.90 -31.75
N ALA A 171 22.20 -68.79 -32.58
CA ALA A 171 20.94 -68.18 -32.19
C ALA A 171 19.73 -69.09 -32.43
N LEU A 172 18.83 -69.16 -31.45
CA LEU A 172 17.50 -69.74 -31.59
C LEU A 172 16.44 -68.64 -31.54
N ASN A 173 15.74 -68.44 -32.67
CA ASN A 173 14.64 -67.50 -32.84
C ASN A 173 13.30 -68.26 -32.77
N VAL A 174 12.46 -67.95 -31.79
CA VAL A 174 11.16 -68.61 -31.60
C VAL A 174 10.02 -67.61 -31.61
N ALA A 175 9.06 -67.80 -32.51
CA ALA A 175 7.74 -67.18 -32.39
C ALA A 175 6.87 -68.03 -31.45
N VAL A 176 6.56 -67.50 -30.27
CA VAL A 176 5.86 -68.20 -29.20
C VAL A 176 4.37 -67.86 -29.27
N ASN A 177 3.62 -68.62 -30.07
CA ASN A 177 2.17 -68.47 -30.18
C ASN A 177 1.44 -69.20 -29.04
N ASP A 178 2.00 -70.32 -28.60
CA ASP A 178 1.61 -71.03 -27.38
C ASP A 178 2.85 -71.42 -26.54
N SER A 179 2.65 -71.66 -25.24
CA SER A 179 3.74 -71.89 -24.28
C SER A 179 4.54 -73.15 -24.64
N PHE A 180 5.87 -73.04 -24.60
CA PHE A 180 6.76 -74.17 -24.83
C PHE A 180 7.02 -74.87 -23.49
N THR A 181 6.64 -76.15 -23.39
CA THR A 181 6.76 -76.94 -22.15
C THR A 181 8.17 -77.44 -21.87
N GLY A 182 9.10 -77.26 -22.81
CA GLY A 182 10.48 -77.73 -22.71
C GLY A 182 10.71 -79.01 -23.51
N PHE A 183 11.97 -79.37 -23.70
CA PHE A 183 12.34 -80.60 -24.40
C PHE A 183 12.11 -81.86 -23.55
N VAL A 184 11.53 -82.90 -24.16
CA VAL A 184 11.34 -84.22 -23.54
C VAL A 184 12.52 -85.13 -23.88
N ASP A 185 12.63 -85.62 -25.12
CA ASP A 185 13.79 -86.40 -25.60
C ASP A 185 14.77 -85.57 -26.43
N GLY A 186 14.37 -84.35 -26.78
CA GLY A 186 15.16 -83.37 -27.51
C GLY A 186 16.14 -82.57 -26.63
N TYR A 187 16.86 -81.66 -27.28
CA TYR A 187 17.72 -80.66 -26.64
C TYR A 187 18.08 -79.55 -27.63
N ALA A 188 18.52 -78.41 -27.09
CA ALA A 188 19.31 -77.44 -27.82
C ALA A 188 20.63 -77.23 -27.07
N LYS A 189 21.77 -77.40 -27.74
CA LYS A 189 23.09 -77.19 -27.11
C LYS A 189 23.98 -76.35 -28.01
N ASN A 190 24.98 -75.68 -27.44
CA ASN A 190 25.82 -74.72 -28.14
C ASN A 190 24.94 -73.64 -28.80
N ILE A 191 24.00 -73.08 -28.05
CA ILE A 191 23.16 -71.94 -28.48
C ILE A 191 23.38 -70.82 -27.47
N GLU A 192 23.96 -69.70 -27.91
CA GLU A 192 24.34 -68.58 -27.05
C GLU A 192 23.25 -67.50 -26.97
N ILE A 193 22.41 -67.37 -28.01
CA ILE A 193 21.38 -66.34 -28.14
C ILE A 193 20.00 -66.98 -28.28
N LEU A 194 19.06 -66.60 -27.42
CA LEU A 194 17.66 -66.99 -27.55
C LEU A 194 16.77 -65.77 -27.78
N ASN A 195 16.14 -65.66 -28.94
CA ASN A 195 15.21 -64.58 -29.25
C ASN A 195 13.78 -65.10 -29.30
N LEU A 196 12.93 -64.60 -28.42
CA LEU A 196 11.56 -65.05 -28.27
C LEU A 196 10.60 -63.91 -28.62
N THR A 197 9.63 -64.17 -29.49
CA THR A 197 8.61 -63.18 -29.89
C THR A 197 7.22 -63.70 -29.56
N ASN A 198 6.48 -63.00 -28.68
CA ASN A 198 5.09 -63.31 -28.37
C ASN A 198 4.15 -62.39 -29.16
N THR A 199 3.41 -62.98 -30.09
CA THR A 199 2.38 -62.28 -30.87
C THR A 199 0.95 -62.62 -30.41
N SER A 200 0.82 -63.48 -29.41
CA SER A 200 -0.48 -63.86 -28.83
C SER A 200 -1.05 -62.76 -27.92
N ASP A 201 -2.29 -62.95 -27.48
CA ASP A 201 -3.07 -62.03 -26.64
C ASP A 201 -2.83 -62.19 -25.13
N SER A 202 -1.91 -63.06 -24.72
CA SER A 202 -1.69 -63.39 -23.31
C SER A 202 -0.23 -63.79 -23.04
N GLN A 203 0.22 -63.68 -21.79
CA GLN A 203 1.59 -64.03 -21.43
C GLN A 203 1.87 -65.51 -21.71
N ARG A 204 3.05 -65.80 -22.25
CA ARG A 204 3.50 -67.16 -22.56
C ARG A 204 4.64 -67.60 -21.67
N ILE A 205 4.77 -68.91 -21.48
CA ILE A 205 5.88 -69.53 -20.76
C ILE A 205 6.78 -70.23 -21.77
N PHE A 206 8.09 -70.06 -21.62
CA PHE A 206 9.10 -70.78 -22.40
C PHE A 206 10.01 -71.52 -21.42
N ASN A 207 9.85 -72.85 -21.34
CA ASN A 207 10.71 -73.68 -20.54
C ASN A 207 12.03 -73.94 -21.29
N ALA A 208 13.14 -73.44 -20.74
CA ALA A 208 14.48 -73.55 -21.30
C ALA A 208 15.27 -74.77 -20.78
N ALA A 209 14.60 -75.73 -20.13
CA ALA A 209 15.23 -76.98 -19.74
C ALA A 209 15.85 -77.69 -20.96
N LYS A 210 17.08 -78.18 -20.78
CA LYS A 210 17.91 -78.80 -21.83
C LYS A 210 18.28 -77.86 -22.98
N ILE A 211 18.26 -76.55 -22.74
CA ILE A 211 18.95 -75.57 -23.58
C ILE A 211 20.25 -75.19 -22.90
N ASP A 212 21.38 -75.57 -23.49
CA ASP A 212 22.73 -75.36 -22.95
C ASP A 212 23.55 -74.39 -23.81
N GLY A 213 24.43 -73.62 -23.17
CA GLY A 213 25.29 -72.62 -23.82
C GLY A 213 24.77 -71.17 -23.81
N LEU A 214 23.54 -70.92 -23.31
CA LEU A 214 22.94 -69.58 -23.37
C LEU A 214 23.74 -68.53 -22.61
N LYS A 215 23.98 -67.40 -23.29
CA LYS A 215 24.62 -66.18 -22.77
C LYS A 215 23.66 -64.98 -22.77
N SER A 216 22.73 -64.96 -23.71
CA SER A 216 21.75 -63.87 -23.84
C SER A 216 20.37 -64.38 -24.24
N VAL A 217 19.35 -63.73 -23.71
CA VAL A 217 17.95 -64.00 -24.05
C VAL A 217 17.27 -62.68 -24.34
N SER A 218 16.52 -62.59 -25.44
CA SER A 218 15.65 -61.46 -25.74
C SER A 218 14.19 -61.89 -25.81
N THR A 219 13.30 -61.14 -25.19
CA THR A 219 11.85 -61.29 -25.33
C THR A 219 11.26 -60.06 -25.97
N THR A 220 10.36 -60.26 -26.94
CA THR A 220 9.67 -59.19 -27.67
C THR A 220 8.17 -59.44 -27.71
N GLY A 221 7.37 -58.40 -27.47
CA GLY A 221 5.91 -58.44 -27.66
C GLY A 221 5.12 -57.98 -26.44
N THR A 222 3.94 -57.40 -26.70
CA THR A 222 3.10 -56.71 -25.72
C THR A 222 2.71 -57.58 -24.53
N ASN A 223 2.39 -58.86 -24.73
CA ASN A 223 1.96 -59.76 -23.67
C ASN A 223 3.11 -60.49 -22.95
N GLY A 224 4.35 -60.31 -23.41
CA GLY A 224 5.55 -60.81 -22.73
C GLY A 224 5.73 -62.33 -22.72
N ILE A 225 6.91 -62.77 -22.28
CA ILE A 225 7.29 -64.18 -22.15
C ILE A 225 8.01 -64.38 -20.82
N ARG A 226 7.62 -65.42 -20.06
CA ARG A 226 8.33 -65.84 -18.85
C ARG A 226 9.17 -67.07 -19.14
N ILE A 227 10.44 -67.04 -18.72
CA ILE A 227 11.37 -68.14 -18.94
C ILE A 227 11.47 -68.98 -17.67
N THR A 228 11.46 -70.31 -17.80
CA THR A 228 11.60 -71.24 -16.66
C THR A 228 12.68 -72.27 -16.91
N ASP A 229 13.21 -72.85 -15.83
CA ASP A 229 14.24 -73.91 -15.81
C ASP A 229 15.51 -73.58 -16.61
N LEU A 230 15.91 -72.29 -16.61
CA LEU A 230 17.14 -71.87 -17.29
C LEU A 230 18.38 -72.30 -16.48
N ALA A 231 19.37 -72.89 -17.15
CA ALA A 231 20.51 -73.54 -16.51
C ALA A 231 21.71 -72.61 -16.19
N SER A 232 21.73 -71.39 -16.73
CA SER A 232 22.78 -70.40 -16.56
C SER A 232 22.19 -68.99 -16.39
N ILE A 233 22.87 -68.11 -15.66
CA ILE A 233 22.49 -66.70 -15.57
C ILE A 233 22.90 -66.00 -16.88
N VAL A 234 21.95 -65.32 -17.51
CA VAL A 234 22.10 -64.73 -18.86
C VAL A 234 21.83 -63.23 -18.87
N ASN A 235 22.27 -62.54 -19.91
CA ASN A 235 21.82 -61.18 -20.19
C ASN A 235 20.39 -61.22 -20.75
N LEU A 236 19.41 -60.65 -20.03
CA LEU A 236 18.02 -60.59 -20.49
C LEU A 236 17.74 -59.23 -21.16
N THR A 237 17.16 -59.23 -22.35
CA THR A 237 16.64 -58.03 -23.01
C THR A 237 15.12 -58.15 -23.18
N VAL A 238 14.36 -57.18 -22.68
CA VAL A 238 12.90 -57.16 -22.79
C VAL A 238 12.47 -55.96 -23.64
N ASN A 239 11.77 -56.24 -24.74
CA ASN A 239 11.32 -55.25 -25.72
C ASN A 239 9.78 -55.23 -25.79
N GLY A 240 9.18 -54.08 -25.44
CA GLY A 240 7.76 -53.82 -25.69
C GLY A 240 6.76 -54.59 -24.83
N GLN A 241 7.20 -55.24 -23.74
CA GLN A 241 6.32 -55.98 -22.82
C GLN A 241 5.49 -55.03 -21.95
N LYS A 242 4.16 -55.11 -22.05
CA LYS A 242 3.20 -54.16 -21.44
C LYS A 242 2.11 -54.84 -20.60
N ASP A 243 1.52 -55.91 -21.12
CA ASP A 243 0.26 -56.49 -20.61
C ASP A 243 0.50 -57.91 -20.01
N ALA A 244 1.69 -58.12 -19.47
CA ALA A 244 2.14 -59.35 -18.81
C ALA A 244 2.04 -59.27 -17.28
N THR A 245 2.07 -60.41 -16.58
CA THR A 245 2.00 -60.41 -15.10
C THR A 245 3.30 -59.97 -14.43
N LYS A 246 4.46 -60.34 -15.01
CA LYS A 246 5.80 -59.97 -14.53
C LYS A 246 6.88 -60.26 -15.57
N ILE A 247 8.00 -59.57 -15.46
CA ILE A 247 9.32 -59.93 -16.03
C ILE A 247 10.04 -60.79 -15.00
N GLY A 248 10.60 -61.89 -15.45
CA GLY A 248 11.41 -62.74 -14.58
C GLY A 248 11.87 -64.01 -15.29
N ILE A 249 12.98 -64.53 -14.80
CA ILE A 249 13.52 -65.85 -15.16
C ILE A 249 13.44 -66.71 -13.91
N ILE A 250 12.88 -67.91 -14.03
CA ILE A 250 13.01 -68.95 -13.02
C ILE A 250 14.21 -69.81 -13.42
N TYR A 251 15.29 -69.69 -12.67
CA TYR A 251 16.48 -70.51 -12.84
C TYR A 251 16.28 -71.92 -12.31
N ASN A 252 17.09 -72.86 -12.79
CA ASN A 252 17.17 -74.20 -12.19
C ASN A 252 17.59 -74.13 -10.71
N THR A 253 17.30 -75.20 -9.97
CA THR A 253 17.55 -75.23 -8.52
C THR A 253 19.04 -75.05 -8.18
N ASN A 254 19.32 -74.29 -7.11
CA ASN A 254 20.64 -73.95 -6.57
C ASN A 254 21.51 -72.95 -7.35
N LEU A 255 21.20 -72.57 -8.60
CA LEU A 255 22.02 -71.62 -9.36
C LEU A 255 22.10 -70.22 -8.74
N THR A 256 21.04 -69.79 -8.06
CA THR A 256 20.92 -68.49 -7.39
C THR A 256 20.89 -68.64 -5.87
N SER A 257 21.65 -69.62 -5.35
CA SER A 257 21.77 -69.87 -3.90
C SER A 257 22.95 -69.14 -3.27
N GLY A 258 23.76 -68.46 -4.10
CA GLY A 258 24.86 -67.61 -3.68
C GLY A 258 24.37 -66.36 -2.95
N SER A 259 25.31 -65.57 -2.45
CA SER A 259 25.03 -64.30 -1.77
C SER A 259 25.43 -63.07 -2.57
N ASN A 260 25.90 -63.27 -3.81
CA ASN A 260 26.43 -62.23 -4.70
C ASN A 260 25.96 -62.45 -6.16
N ASP A 261 24.79 -63.07 -6.36
CA ASP A 261 24.32 -63.39 -7.71
C ASP A 261 23.90 -62.10 -8.45
N VAL A 262 24.27 -62.00 -9.75
CA VAL A 262 24.10 -60.79 -10.56
C VAL A 262 23.27 -61.06 -11.81
N GLN A 263 22.19 -60.32 -12.00
CA GLN A 263 21.37 -60.33 -13.21
C GLN A 263 21.60 -59.07 -14.05
N ASN A 264 21.87 -59.22 -15.35
CA ASN A 264 21.85 -58.11 -16.29
C ASN A 264 20.51 -58.06 -17.05
N LEU A 265 19.82 -56.93 -17.01
CA LEU A 265 18.52 -56.69 -17.62
C LEU A 265 18.58 -55.45 -18.52
N THR A 266 18.17 -55.59 -19.78
CA THR A 266 17.99 -54.48 -20.72
C THR A 266 16.50 -54.25 -20.94
N LEU A 267 16.04 -53.01 -20.83
CA LEU A 267 14.65 -52.60 -20.95
C LEU A 267 14.48 -51.64 -22.12
N ASN A 268 13.49 -51.90 -22.96
CA ASN A 268 13.08 -51.01 -24.05
C ASN A 268 11.56 -50.99 -24.16
N ASN A 269 10.94 -49.83 -23.92
CA ASN A 269 9.48 -49.64 -24.02
C ASN A 269 8.68 -50.64 -23.16
N VAL A 270 9.14 -50.93 -21.94
CA VAL A 270 8.51 -51.91 -21.03
C VAL A 270 7.55 -51.22 -20.06
N GLY A 271 6.40 -51.85 -19.79
CA GLY A 271 5.39 -51.34 -18.86
C GLY A 271 4.69 -50.07 -19.38
N ARG A 272 3.75 -49.56 -18.59
CA ARG A 272 2.97 -48.37 -18.91
C ARG A 272 2.96 -47.41 -17.73
N GLU A 273 2.87 -46.12 -18.05
CA GLU A 273 2.60 -45.09 -17.05
C GLU A 273 1.28 -45.37 -16.35
N THR A 274 1.28 -45.16 -15.03
CA THR A 274 0.05 -45.17 -14.24
C THR A 274 -0.52 -43.77 -14.23
N ALA A 275 -1.70 -43.57 -14.82
CA ALA A 275 -2.36 -42.28 -14.72
C ALA A 275 -2.74 -41.99 -13.26
N VAL A 276 -2.68 -40.73 -12.86
CA VAL A 276 -2.97 -40.27 -11.50
C VAL A 276 -4.30 -40.79 -10.94
N ALA A 277 -5.34 -40.86 -11.78
CA ALA A 277 -6.67 -41.33 -11.42
C ALA A 277 -6.79 -42.87 -11.30
N GLU A 278 -5.81 -43.61 -11.81
CA GLU A 278 -5.80 -45.08 -11.81
C GLU A 278 -5.00 -45.65 -10.64
N ALA A 279 -4.21 -44.82 -9.94
CA ALA A 279 -3.50 -45.21 -8.73
C ALA A 279 -4.48 -45.62 -7.62
N THR A 280 -4.04 -46.55 -6.77
CA THR A 280 -4.80 -47.03 -5.61
C THR A 280 -4.09 -46.63 -4.33
N ALA A 281 -4.78 -46.72 -3.19
CA ALA A 281 -4.22 -46.41 -1.88
C ALA A 281 -2.99 -47.28 -1.50
N THR A 282 -2.84 -48.45 -2.12
CA THR A 282 -1.77 -49.43 -1.82
C THR A 282 -0.78 -49.64 -2.97
N ASP A 283 -1.04 -49.09 -4.16
CA ASP A 283 -0.17 -49.23 -5.33
C ASP A 283 -0.37 -48.01 -6.25
N ARG A 284 0.69 -47.19 -6.39
CA ARG A 284 0.72 -46.02 -7.28
C ARG A 284 1.23 -46.34 -8.69
N HIS A 285 1.67 -47.58 -8.89
CA HIS A 285 2.35 -48.07 -10.09
C HIS A 285 1.54 -49.22 -10.71
N VAL A 286 0.21 -49.18 -10.64
CA VAL A 286 -0.66 -50.31 -11.02
C VAL A 286 -0.43 -50.82 -12.45
N LYS A 287 0.00 -49.93 -13.36
CA LYS A 287 0.30 -50.25 -14.77
C LYS A 287 1.79 -50.52 -15.07
N SER A 288 2.68 -50.31 -14.10
CA SER A 288 4.10 -50.62 -14.22
C SER A 288 4.32 -52.13 -14.21
N MET A 289 5.35 -52.59 -14.92
CA MET A 289 5.65 -54.02 -15.05
C MET A 289 6.37 -54.55 -13.81
N LYS A 290 5.84 -55.60 -13.19
CA LYS A 290 6.52 -56.27 -12.07
C LYS A 290 7.84 -56.90 -12.54
N VAL A 291 8.91 -56.76 -11.78
CA VAL A 291 10.21 -57.43 -12.04
C VAL A 291 10.53 -58.38 -10.87
N GLU A 292 10.78 -59.66 -11.18
CA GLU A 292 11.04 -60.70 -10.17
C GLU A 292 12.19 -61.61 -10.61
N PHE A 293 13.29 -61.57 -9.87
CA PHE A 293 14.41 -62.50 -9.99
C PHE A 293 14.73 -63.09 -8.61
N ASN A 294 14.17 -64.27 -8.32
CA ASN A 294 14.36 -64.93 -7.04
C ASN A 294 15.82 -65.36 -6.87
N GLY A 295 16.39 -65.16 -5.69
CA GLY A 295 17.78 -65.51 -5.37
C GLY A 295 18.85 -64.59 -5.98
N ILE A 296 18.49 -63.53 -6.72
CA ILE A 296 19.46 -62.57 -7.25
C ILE A 296 19.67 -61.41 -6.28
N GLU A 297 20.91 -61.15 -5.85
CA GLU A 297 21.24 -59.99 -5.02
C GLU A 297 21.38 -58.69 -5.80
N THR A 298 22.04 -58.73 -6.96
CA THR A 298 22.39 -57.53 -7.73
C THR A 298 21.67 -57.54 -9.07
N LEU A 299 20.92 -56.48 -9.36
CA LEU A 299 20.27 -56.28 -10.66
C LEU A 299 20.91 -55.09 -11.38
N ASN A 300 21.53 -55.36 -12.52
CA ASN A 300 22.07 -54.33 -13.41
C ASN A 300 21.05 -54.05 -14.53
N ILE A 301 20.55 -52.83 -14.61
CA ILE A 301 19.55 -52.40 -15.58
C ILE A 301 20.21 -51.50 -16.63
N THR A 302 19.94 -51.78 -17.90
CA THR A 302 20.27 -50.90 -19.03
C THR A 302 18.99 -50.45 -19.72
N THR A 303 18.75 -49.15 -19.80
CA THR A 303 17.62 -48.60 -20.56
C THR A 303 18.03 -48.31 -22.00
N LYS A 304 17.12 -48.55 -22.95
CA LYS A 304 17.36 -48.37 -24.37
C LYS A 304 16.16 -47.76 -25.08
N ASP A 305 16.41 -46.87 -26.04
CA ASP A 305 15.51 -46.24 -27.03
C ASP A 305 14.26 -45.52 -26.49
N ALA A 306 13.46 -46.15 -25.62
CA ALA A 306 12.19 -45.64 -25.11
C ALA A 306 11.99 -45.90 -23.61
N LYS A 307 11.28 -44.96 -22.97
CA LYS A 307 10.98 -44.97 -21.53
C LYS A 307 10.34 -46.29 -21.08
N SER A 308 10.75 -46.77 -19.91
CA SER A 308 10.20 -47.98 -19.29
C SER A 308 9.66 -47.72 -17.88
N TYR A 309 8.69 -48.53 -17.45
CA TYR A 309 7.97 -48.44 -16.18
C TYR A 309 7.97 -49.80 -15.49
N ILE A 310 8.68 -49.93 -14.38
CA ILE A 310 8.83 -51.17 -13.63
C ILE A 310 8.51 -51.00 -12.15
N LYS A 311 8.06 -52.07 -11.49
CA LYS A 311 7.74 -52.05 -10.06
C LYS A 311 8.10 -53.34 -9.33
N GLU A 312 7.99 -53.27 -8.02
CA GLU A 312 8.28 -54.34 -7.07
C GLU A 312 9.70 -54.93 -7.26
N VAL A 313 10.68 -54.07 -7.56
CA VAL A 313 12.08 -54.49 -7.65
C VAL A 313 12.62 -54.71 -6.23
N GLN A 314 12.96 -55.96 -5.90
CA GLN A 314 13.31 -56.41 -4.54
C GLN A 314 14.79 -56.75 -4.35
N ASN A 315 15.63 -56.53 -5.37
CA ASN A 315 17.05 -56.88 -5.31
C ASN A 315 17.80 -56.00 -4.30
N LYS A 316 18.81 -56.56 -3.62
CA LYS A 316 19.56 -55.86 -2.56
C LYS A 316 20.36 -54.68 -3.13
N ALA A 317 20.96 -54.85 -4.30
CA ALA A 317 21.68 -53.80 -5.02
C ALA A 317 21.13 -53.66 -6.44
N ILE A 318 20.85 -52.42 -6.85
CA ILE A 318 20.33 -52.11 -8.18
C ILE A 318 21.29 -51.10 -8.82
N THR A 319 21.76 -51.38 -10.03
CA THR A 319 22.50 -50.40 -10.84
C THR A 319 21.71 -50.07 -12.09
N VAL A 320 21.75 -48.82 -12.54
CA VAL A 320 21.04 -48.38 -13.75
C VAL A 320 21.97 -47.56 -14.64
N LYS A 321 21.92 -47.82 -15.94
CA LYS A 321 22.61 -47.05 -16.98
C LYS A 321 21.74 -46.91 -18.23
N GLY A 322 22.10 -45.98 -19.11
CA GLY A 322 21.42 -45.78 -20.39
C GLY A 322 20.85 -44.38 -20.55
N ALA A 323 20.36 -44.11 -21.76
CA ALA A 323 19.90 -42.77 -22.17
C ALA A 323 18.38 -42.62 -22.17
N ALA A 324 17.62 -43.71 -22.05
CA ALA A 324 16.16 -43.67 -21.99
C ALA A 324 15.68 -43.56 -20.54
N ASP A 325 14.61 -42.80 -20.32
CA ASP A 325 14.02 -42.60 -19.00
C ASP A 325 13.54 -43.90 -18.34
N LEU A 326 13.55 -43.93 -17.00
CA LEU A 326 13.08 -45.06 -16.21
C LEU A 326 12.20 -44.60 -15.06
N ASP A 327 11.03 -45.21 -14.93
CA ASP A 327 10.24 -45.20 -13.70
C ASP A 327 10.38 -46.55 -13.00
N ILE A 328 10.91 -46.54 -11.78
CA ILE A 328 11.22 -47.72 -10.98
C ILE A 328 10.64 -47.59 -9.58
N ALA A 329 9.74 -48.51 -9.23
CA ALA A 329 9.30 -48.69 -7.85
C ALA A 329 9.98 -49.92 -7.21
N THR A 330 10.60 -49.70 -6.06
CA THR A 330 11.28 -50.76 -5.29
C THR A 330 10.44 -51.20 -4.11
N LYS A 331 10.72 -52.39 -3.57
CA LYS A 331 9.95 -52.98 -2.47
C LYS A 331 10.87 -53.87 -1.63
N ASP A 332 10.78 -53.79 -0.31
CA ASP A 332 11.49 -54.73 0.56
C ASP A 332 10.85 -56.12 0.44
N ARG A 333 11.67 -57.17 0.32
CA ARG A 333 11.17 -58.56 0.30
C ARG A 333 10.54 -58.92 1.64
N ASP A 334 11.16 -58.47 2.74
CA ASP A 334 10.65 -58.65 4.10
C ASP A 334 10.49 -57.31 4.82
N THR A 335 9.22 -57.00 5.13
CA THR A 335 8.79 -55.75 5.74
C THR A 335 8.78 -55.80 7.27
N THR A 336 9.37 -56.81 7.91
CA THR A 336 9.53 -56.85 9.38
C THR A 336 10.71 -55.96 9.83
N PRO A 337 10.61 -55.19 10.94
CA PRO A 337 11.67 -54.25 11.34
C PRO A 337 13.05 -54.87 11.59
N ALA A 338 13.10 -56.15 11.97
CA ALA A 338 14.33 -56.90 12.26
C ALA A 338 15.01 -57.48 11.00
N SER A 339 14.34 -57.46 9.84
CA SER A 339 14.87 -58.10 8.63
C SER A 339 16.12 -57.40 8.07
N THR A 340 16.99 -58.21 7.47
CA THR A 340 18.17 -57.79 6.69
C THR A 340 17.98 -57.97 5.18
N ASP A 341 16.82 -58.48 4.75
CA ASP A 341 16.47 -58.71 3.34
C ASP A 341 15.64 -57.55 2.77
N PHE A 342 16.34 -56.44 2.54
CA PHE A 342 15.80 -55.18 2.05
C PHE A 342 16.66 -54.60 0.91
N VAL A 343 16.09 -53.66 0.15
CA VAL A 343 16.84 -52.95 -0.90
C VAL A 343 17.84 -52.01 -0.24
N LYS A 344 19.14 -52.26 -0.42
CA LYS A 344 20.23 -51.51 0.22
C LYS A 344 20.62 -50.28 -0.59
N SER A 345 20.75 -50.43 -1.91
CA SER A 345 21.26 -49.36 -2.76
C SER A 345 20.65 -49.36 -4.16
N LEU A 346 20.43 -48.17 -4.68
CA LEU A 346 20.14 -47.89 -6.09
C LEU A 346 21.22 -46.93 -6.59
N ASP A 347 21.98 -47.32 -7.60
CA ASP A 347 23.03 -46.49 -8.21
C ASP A 347 22.78 -46.33 -9.72
N ALA A 348 22.23 -45.18 -10.09
CA ALA A 348 22.00 -44.77 -11.47
C ALA A 348 22.95 -43.66 -11.92
N SER A 349 24.11 -43.51 -11.27
CA SER A 349 25.07 -42.41 -11.52
C SER A 349 25.63 -42.34 -12.94
N THR A 350 25.46 -43.38 -13.74
CA THR A 350 25.88 -43.44 -15.15
C THR A 350 24.72 -43.27 -16.14
N MET A 351 23.50 -43.05 -15.63
CA MET A 351 22.31 -42.81 -16.44
C MET A 351 22.28 -41.35 -16.94
N THR A 352 21.86 -41.16 -18.19
CA THR A 352 21.68 -39.83 -18.79
C THR A 352 20.23 -39.50 -19.11
N GLY A 353 19.34 -40.50 -19.11
CA GLY A 353 17.88 -40.27 -19.10
C GLY A 353 17.39 -39.86 -17.70
N ASN A 354 16.14 -39.44 -17.60
CA ASN A 354 15.53 -39.08 -16.31
C ASN A 354 15.11 -40.34 -15.54
N LEU A 355 15.39 -40.35 -14.24
CA LEU A 355 15.01 -41.39 -13.30
C LEU A 355 13.88 -40.90 -12.40
N THR A 356 12.78 -41.66 -12.35
CA THR A 356 11.80 -41.58 -11.27
C THR A 356 11.93 -42.83 -10.41
N ALA A 357 12.45 -42.68 -9.19
CA ALA A 357 12.69 -43.79 -8.26
C ALA A 357 11.73 -43.70 -7.06
N ASP A 358 10.71 -44.56 -7.04
CA ASP A 358 9.82 -44.70 -5.88
C ASP A 358 10.33 -45.74 -4.90
N LEU A 359 10.77 -45.24 -3.76
CA LEU A 359 11.38 -45.97 -2.66
C LEU A 359 10.43 -46.12 -1.47
N SER A 360 9.15 -45.77 -1.65
CA SER A 360 8.18 -45.67 -0.54
C SER A 360 7.91 -47.00 0.18
N ASP A 361 8.01 -48.13 -0.52
CA ASP A 361 7.77 -49.48 0.01
C ASP A 361 9.05 -50.15 0.56
N SER A 362 10.12 -49.37 0.73
CA SER A 362 11.42 -49.83 1.18
C SER A 362 11.99 -48.92 2.26
N ARG A 363 12.52 -49.52 3.32
CA ARG A 363 12.66 -48.80 4.61
C ARG A 363 14.09 -48.41 4.98
N LYS A 364 15.12 -48.99 4.36
CA LYS A 364 16.51 -48.95 4.86
C LYS A 364 17.58 -48.85 3.75
N TYR A 365 17.54 -47.80 2.94
CA TYR A 365 18.61 -47.54 1.97
C TYR A 365 19.85 -46.97 2.63
N SER A 366 21.02 -47.46 2.24
CA SER A 366 22.33 -46.90 2.61
C SER A 366 22.77 -45.79 1.64
N SER A 367 22.53 -45.98 0.34
CA SER A 367 22.91 -45.03 -0.70
C SER A 367 21.93 -45.09 -1.87
N VAL A 368 21.45 -43.92 -2.29
CA VAL A 368 20.70 -43.73 -3.53
C VAL A 368 21.48 -42.74 -4.37
N LYS A 369 21.79 -43.09 -5.60
CA LYS A 369 22.38 -42.17 -6.56
C LYS A 369 21.56 -42.13 -7.83
N SER A 370 21.25 -40.95 -8.32
CA SER A 370 20.68 -40.77 -9.65
C SER A 370 21.70 -40.19 -10.63
N GLY A 371 21.26 -39.88 -11.85
CA GLY A 371 22.10 -39.69 -13.02
C GLY A 371 22.41 -38.22 -13.31
N SER A 372 22.39 -37.89 -14.61
CA SER A 372 22.55 -36.51 -15.11
C SER A 372 21.25 -35.92 -15.67
N GLY A 373 20.13 -36.64 -15.52
CA GLY A 373 18.79 -36.21 -15.91
C GLY A 373 18.13 -35.37 -14.82
N ASN A 374 16.90 -34.91 -15.06
CA ASN A 374 16.10 -34.29 -14.00
C ASN A 374 15.37 -35.40 -13.24
N ASP A 375 15.95 -35.80 -12.12
CA ASP A 375 15.57 -37.00 -11.43
C ASP A 375 14.59 -36.71 -10.28
N THR A 376 13.71 -37.67 -10.00
CA THR A 376 12.75 -37.62 -8.90
C THR A 376 12.92 -38.83 -8.02
N ILE A 377 13.27 -38.60 -6.75
CA ILE A 377 13.43 -39.65 -5.76
C ILE A 377 12.31 -39.49 -4.74
N VAL A 378 11.51 -40.55 -4.59
CA VAL A 378 10.36 -40.56 -3.68
C VAL A 378 10.65 -41.48 -2.52
N VAL A 379 10.62 -40.98 -1.29
CA VAL A 379 10.82 -41.78 -0.08
C VAL A 379 9.53 -41.83 0.75
N GLY A 380 9.31 -42.98 1.39
CA GLY A 380 8.15 -43.26 2.23
C GLY A 380 8.26 -42.60 3.59
N GLU A 381 8.05 -43.38 4.65
CA GLU A 381 8.29 -42.94 6.02
C GLU A 381 9.79 -42.96 6.35
N LEU A 382 10.37 -41.80 6.65
CA LEU A 382 11.75 -41.70 7.13
C LEU A 382 11.85 -42.24 8.57
N THR A 383 12.06 -43.55 8.71
CA THR A 383 12.11 -44.22 10.02
C THR A 383 13.48 -44.15 10.72
N VAL A 384 14.57 -44.00 9.96
CA VAL A 384 15.95 -43.87 10.49
C VAL A 384 16.59 -42.54 10.10
N ASN A 385 17.57 -42.06 10.89
CA ASN A 385 18.43 -40.96 10.49
C ASN A 385 19.50 -41.49 9.52
N SER A 386 19.85 -40.71 8.48
CA SER A 386 20.93 -40.97 7.49
C SER A 386 20.70 -42.04 6.39
N SER A 387 19.86 -41.73 5.41
CA SER A 387 20.05 -42.21 4.02
C SER A 387 20.84 -41.15 3.25
N SER A 388 21.89 -41.56 2.53
CA SER A 388 22.64 -40.69 1.62
C SER A 388 21.96 -40.70 0.26
N ILE A 389 21.56 -39.52 -0.22
CA ILE A 389 21.01 -39.33 -1.56
C ILE A 389 21.94 -38.39 -2.33
N ASP A 390 22.46 -38.85 -3.46
CA ASP A 390 23.23 -38.05 -4.41
C ASP A 390 22.44 -38.02 -5.72
N ALA A 391 21.68 -36.95 -5.95
CA ALA A 391 20.82 -36.89 -7.13
C ALA A 391 21.60 -36.55 -8.42
N GLY A 392 22.90 -36.28 -8.29
CA GLY A 392 23.78 -36.12 -9.44
C GLY A 392 23.72 -34.71 -10.01
N ALA A 393 23.55 -34.61 -11.33
CA ALA A 393 23.45 -33.33 -12.02
C ALA A 393 22.08 -33.24 -12.67
N GLY A 394 21.48 -32.05 -12.69
CA GLY A 394 20.11 -31.89 -13.16
C GLY A 394 19.40 -30.85 -12.32
N THR A 395 18.08 -30.80 -12.45
CA THR A 395 17.22 -30.15 -11.47
C THR A 395 16.40 -31.24 -10.80
N ASP A 396 16.87 -31.65 -9.63
CA ASP A 396 16.43 -32.88 -9.01
C ASP A 396 15.42 -32.61 -7.89
N THR A 397 14.54 -33.59 -7.67
CA THR A 397 13.43 -33.49 -6.72
C THR A 397 13.44 -34.65 -5.73
N LEU A 398 13.43 -34.34 -4.44
CA LEU A 398 13.20 -35.29 -3.37
C LEU A 398 11.77 -35.14 -2.84
N GLN A 399 10.93 -36.16 -3.03
CA GLN A 399 9.59 -36.23 -2.44
C GLN A 399 9.61 -37.06 -1.16
N VAL A 400 9.15 -36.51 -0.05
CA VAL A 400 9.05 -37.21 1.25
C VAL A 400 7.60 -37.35 1.64
N ARG A 401 7.11 -38.59 1.71
CA ARG A 401 5.68 -38.87 1.93
C ARG A 401 5.28 -38.86 3.41
N SER A 402 6.17 -39.25 4.31
CA SER A 402 5.89 -39.26 5.75
C SER A 402 7.14 -38.97 6.59
N LEU A 403 6.97 -38.17 7.64
CA LEU A 403 8.00 -37.77 8.60
C LEU A 403 7.45 -37.97 10.00
N GLN A 404 8.25 -38.55 10.91
CA GLN A 404 7.92 -38.71 12.32
C GLN A 404 9.11 -38.33 13.20
N GLY A 405 8.90 -37.46 14.19
CA GLY A 405 9.99 -36.97 15.05
C GLY A 405 11.01 -36.09 14.32
N LEU A 406 12.26 -36.05 14.82
CA LEU A 406 13.39 -35.34 14.18
C LEU A 406 14.13 -36.26 13.23
N LYS A 407 14.31 -35.79 11.98
CA LYS A 407 15.05 -36.49 10.93
C LYS A 407 16.14 -35.63 10.33
N LYS A 408 17.27 -36.26 10.04
CA LYS A 408 18.42 -35.68 9.34
C LYS A 408 18.76 -36.50 8.10
N MET A 409 19.01 -35.82 6.99
CA MET A 409 19.39 -36.41 5.71
C MET A 409 20.72 -35.83 5.22
N THR A 410 21.44 -36.63 4.43
CA THR A 410 22.62 -36.18 3.68
C THR A 410 22.24 -36.19 2.20
N LEU A 411 22.19 -35.01 1.61
CA LEU A 411 21.73 -34.75 0.25
C LEU A 411 22.86 -34.10 -0.55
N LYS A 412 22.94 -34.41 -1.84
CA LYS A 412 23.85 -33.75 -2.79
C LYS A 412 23.16 -33.64 -4.14
N GLY A 413 23.24 -32.46 -4.76
CA GLY A 413 22.59 -32.18 -6.05
C GLY A 413 21.06 -32.24 -5.98
N VAL A 414 20.44 -31.93 -4.83
CA VAL A 414 18.97 -31.89 -4.70
C VAL A 414 18.54 -30.44 -4.57
N GLU A 415 17.86 -29.92 -5.58
CA GLU A 415 17.41 -28.51 -5.62
C GLU A 415 16.00 -28.33 -5.07
N ASN A 416 15.13 -29.33 -5.24
CA ASN A 416 13.72 -29.25 -4.85
C ASN A 416 13.37 -30.32 -3.82
N ILE A 417 12.73 -29.89 -2.73
CA ILE A 417 12.17 -30.81 -1.74
C ILE A 417 10.65 -30.65 -1.72
N GLU A 418 9.93 -31.75 -1.83
CA GLU A 418 8.48 -31.79 -1.69
C GLU A 418 8.09 -32.66 -0.50
N LEU A 419 7.36 -32.09 0.47
CA LEU A 419 7.05 -32.73 1.75
C LEU A 419 5.55 -32.82 1.98
N LEU A 420 5.08 -34.02 2.33
CA LEU A 420 3.84 -34.31 3.08
C LEU A 420 2.55 -33.68 2.52
N ASP A 421 1.57 -34.53 2.23
CA ASP A 421 0.17 -34.08 2.04
C ASP A 421 -0.60 -33.94 3.35
N LYS A 422 -0.08 -34.58 4.41
CA LYS A 422 -0.65 -34.68 5.74
C LYS A 422 0.42 -35.18 6.71
N ASN A 423 0.38 -34.77 7.96
CA ASN A 423 1.19 -35.35 9.04
C ASN A 423 0.30 -35.97 10.15
N PRO A 424 0.38 -37.29 10.36
CA PRO A 424 -0.62 -38.02 11.13
C PRO A 424 -0.60 -37.74 12.64
N SER A 425 0.53 -37.29 13.22
CA SER A 425 0.61 -37.01 14.67
C SER A 425 1.79 -36.13 15.07
N GLY A 426 1.54 -35.07 15.86
CA GLY A 426 2.58 -34.33 16.58
C GLY A 426 3.50 -33.46 15.73
N VAL A 427 4.52 -32.88 16.37
CA VAL A 427 5.50 -32.02 15.68
C VAL A 427 6.53 -32.88 14.95
N THR A 428 6.68 -32.64 13.64
CA THR A 428 7.68 -33.28 12.78
C THR A 428 8.82 -32.31 12.50
N ARG A 429 10.06 -32.79 12.39
CA ARG A 429 11.23 -31.94 12.19
C ARG A 429 12.18 -32.51 11.13
N LEU A 430 12.59 -31.71 10.17
CA LEU A 430 13.58 -32.04 9.15
C LEU A 430 14.78 -31.10 9.27
N ASP A 431 15.97 -31.67 9.49
CA ASP A 431 17.24 -30.96 9.57
C ASP A 431 18.03 -31.14 8.28
N LEU A 432 18.20 -30.04 7.55
CA LEU A 432 18.91 -29.89 6.28
C LEU A 432 20.15 -29.00 6.44
N VAL A 433 20.62 -28.76 7.67
CA VAL A 433 21.82 -27.96 7.90
C VAL A 433 23.03 -28.58 7.19
N GLY A 434 23.76 -27.73 6.46
CA GLY A 434 24.93 -28.12 5.67
C GLY A 434 24.62 -28.66 4.28
N GLN A 435 23.33 -28.77 3.89
CA GLN A 435 22.92 -29.07 2.52
C GLN A 435 22.77 -27.74 1.76
N ASN A 436 23.60 -27.51 0.74
CA ASN A 436 23.71 -26.17 0.12
C ASN A 436 22.93 -26.01 -1.19
N ASP A 437 22.55 -27.12 -1.83
CA ASP A 437 21.96 -27.11 -3.18
C ASP A 437 20.43 -26.87 -3.17
N ILE A 438 19.79 -26.99 -2.01
CA ILE A 438 18.32 -26.95 -1.88
C ILE A 438 17.81 -25.52 -2.03
N GLU A 439 17.11 -25.24 -3.13
CA GLU A 439 16.57 -23.92 -3.42
C GLU A 439 15.08 -23.78 -3.10
N THR A 440 14.30 -24.86 -3.28
CA THR A 440 12.84 -24.82 -3.12
C THR A 440 12.31 -25.89 -2.17
N LEU A 441 11.27 -25.50 -1.43
CA LEU A 441 10.52 -26.37 -0.53
C LEU A 441 9.03 -26.30 -0.86
N LYS A 442 8.41 -27.39 -1.30
CA LYS A 442 6.96 -27.52 -1.50
C LYS A 442 6.32 -28.31 -0.37
N VAL A 443 5.24 -27.80 0.22
CA VAL A 443 4.56 -28.44 1.37
C VAL A 443 3.04 -28.43 1.18
N GLY A 444 2.39 -29.56 1.48
CA GLY A 444 0.94 -29.69 1.48
C GLY A 444 0.28 -29.09 2.72
N GLN A 445 -1.04 -29.25 2.84
CA GLN A 445 -1.75 -28.86 4.07
C GLN A 445 -1.47 -29.85 5.19
N LEU A 446 -1.05 -29.35 6.34
CA LEU A 446 -0.68 -30.17 7.49
C LEU A 446 -1.77 -30.14 8.57
N ASP A 447 -1.84 -31.18 9.40
CA ASP A 447 -2.67 -31.22 10.62
C ASP A 447 -1.90 -30.68 11.84
N HIS A 448 -0.57 -30.83 11.85
CA HIS A 448 0.32 -30.48 12.97
C HIS A 448 1.55 -29.68 12.48
N GLU A 449 2.42 -29.23 13.40
CA GLU A 449 3.63 -28.46 13.04
C GLU A 449 4.70 -29.31 12.32
N LEU A 450 5.27 -28.76 11.25
CA LEU A 450 6.48 -29.21 10.58
C LEU A 450 7.57 -28.14 10.77
N VAL A 451 8.72 -28.53 11.31
CA VAL A 451 9.89 -27.64 11.45
C VAL A 451 10.99 -28.06 10.49
N VAL A 452 11.32 -27.22 9.52
CA VAL A 452 12.44 -27.41 8.60
C VAL A 452 13.57 -26.47 9.00
N THR A 453 14.75 -27.00 9.29
CA THR A 453 15.96 -26.19 9.54
C THR A 453 16.89 -26.33 8.35
N SER A 454 17.28 -25.23 7.72
CA SER A 454 18.12 -25.21 6.51
C SER A 454 19.00 -23.96 6.47
N SER A 455 19.87 -23.88 5.47
CA SER A 455 20.76 -22.73 5.20
C SER A 455 20.71 -22.22 3.75
N SER A 456 19.84 -22.78 2.90
CA SER A 456 19.86 -22.62 1.44
C SER A 456 18.49 -22.39 0.80
N ILE A 457 17.37 -22.63 1.51
CA ILE A 457 16.03 -22.56 0.91
C ILE A 457 15.70 -21.10 0.61
N LYS A 458 15.40 -20.80 -0.66
CA LYS A 458 15.01 -19.47 -1.14
C LYS A 458 13.50 -19.31 -1.26
N THR A 459 12.81 -20.37 -1.71
CA THR A 459 11.38 -20.35 -2.02
C THR A 459 10.61 -21.44 -1.28
N VAL A 460 9.52 -21.08 -0.61
CA VAL A 460 8.57 -22.01 0.01
C VAL A 460 7.25 -21.98 -0.76
N ASN A 461 6.85 -23.11 -1.34
CA ASN A 461 5.58 -23.28 -2.06
C ASN A 461 4.59 -24.03 -1.16
N LEU A 462 3.55 -23.35 -0.71
CA LEU A 462 2.42 -23.94 -0.01
C LEU A 462 1.35 -24.30 -1.02
N THR A 463 0.92 -25.56 -0.98
CA THR A 463 -0.14 -26.12 -1.82
C THR A 463 -1.15 -26.84 -0.94
N LYS A 464 -2.33 -27.14 -1.49
CA LYS A 464 -3.30 -28.04 -0.84
C LYS A 464 -2.70 -29.43 -0.64
N LYS A 465 -1.98 -29.89 -1.67
CA LYS A 465 -1.41 -31.23 -1.78
C LYS A 465 -0.17 -31.21 -2.65
N VAL A 466 0.86 -31.93 -2.23
CA VAL A 466 2.10 -32.19 -2.95
C VAL A 466 1.92 -33.33 -3.94
N SER A 467 1.36 -34.45 -3.49
CA SER A 467 1.15 -35.62 -4.34
C SER A 467 0.06 -35.36 -5.38
N PRO A 468 0.28 -35.70 -6.65
CA PRO A 468 -0.77 -35.60 -7.65
C PRO A 468 -1.89 -36.65 -7.44
N TYR A 469 -1.62 -37.75 -6.74
CA TYR A 469 -2.50 -38.93 -6.64
C TYR A 469 -3.72 -38.71 -5.75
N ALA A 470 -4.94 -38.80 -6.32
CA ALA A 470 -6.20 -38.49 -5.63
C ALA A 470 -6.45 -39.29 -4.35
N THR A 471 -5.92 -40.51 -4.23
CA THR A 471 -6.10 -41.41 -3.08
C THR A 471 -5.31 -40.99 -1.84
N ASP A 472 -4.28 -40.14 -1.97
CA ASP A 472 -3.47 -39.70 -0.84
C ASP A 472 -4.27 -38.74 0.06
N ALA A 473 -4.21 -38.93 1.37
CA ALA A 473 -4.97 -38.13 2.32
C ALA A 473 -4.43 -36.70 2.42
N GLU A 474 -5.33 -35.72 2.37
CA GLU A 474 -5.04 -34.31 2.59
C GLU A 474 -5.11 -33.98 4.10
N GLY A 475 -4.24 -33.09 4.58
CA GLY A 475 -4.37 -32.52 5.92
C GLY A 475 -5.44 -31.43 6.00
N SER A 476 -5.82 -31.08 7.23
CA SER A 476 -6.86 -30.09 7.55
C SER A 476 -6.40 -28.63 7.38
N GLY A 477 -5.09 -28.39 7.24
CA GLY A 477 -4.52 -27.05 7.21
C GLY A 477 -4.37 -26.39 8.58
N ALA A 478 -4.67 -27.10 9.68
CA ALA A 478 -4.47 -26.63 11.05
C ALA A 478 -3.00 -26.70 11.53
N GLY A 479 -2.13 -27.31 10.73
CA GLY A 479 -0.70 -27.40 11.00
C GLY A 479 0.05 -26.11 10.67
N LYS A 480 1.28 -26.01 11.20
CA LYS A 480 2.19 -24.89 10.98
C LYS A 480 3.43 -25.35 10.21
N VAL A 481 3.76 -24.69 9.11
CA VAL A 481 5.05 -24.85 8.42
C VAL A 481 6.04 -23.84 8.98
N HIS A 482 7.01 -24.32 9.74
CA HIS A 482 8.03 -23.50 10.39
C HIS A 482 9.37 -23.73 9.70
N VAL A 483 9.86 -22.73 9.00
CA VAL A 483 11.19 -22.76 8.36
C VAL A 483 12.17 -21.90 9.15
N ASN A 484 13.25 -22.53 9.60
CA ASN A 484 14.37 -21.91 10.28
C ASN A 484 15.54 -21.81 9.29
N ASP A 485 15.50 -20.79 8.45
CA ASP A 485 16.49 -20.50 7.39
C ASP A 485 16.54 -18.98 7.14
N THR A 486 17.73 -18.41 7.01
CA THR A 486 17.95 -16.98 6.73
C THR A 486 17.68 -16.60 5.29
N SER A 487 17.72 -17.57 4.37
CA SER A 487 17.76 -17.40 2.92
C SER A 487 16.37 -17.35 2.28
N VAL A 488 15.29 -17.63 3.02
CA VAL A 488 13.93 -17.61 2.46
C VAL A 488 13.54 -16.18 2.08
N GLU A 489 13.29 -15.97 0.80
CA GLU A 489 12.89 -14.69 0.22
C GLU A 489 11.43 -14.71 -0.25
N THR A 490 10.93 -15.87 -0.69
CA THR A 490 9.60 -15.99 -1.31
C THR A 490 8.77 -17.10 -0.69
N VAL A 491 7.49 -16.82 -0.45
CA VAL A 491 6.46 -17.79 -0.08
C VAL A 491 5.33 -17.72 -1.11
N ASN A 492 4.99 -18.84 -1.73
CA ASN A 492 3.89 -18.91 -2.68
C ASN A 492 2.74 -19.70 -2.07
N TYR A 493 1.55 -19.10 -2.04
CA TYR A 493 0.31 -19.80 -1.80
C TYR A 493 -0.31 -20.12 -3.17
N LYS A 494 -0.14 -21.36 -3.65
CA LYS A 494 -0.59 -21.80 -4.98
C LYS A 494 -1.03 -23.27 -4.99
N ILE A 495 -2.14 -23.55 -5.67
CA ILE A 495 -2.59 -24.92 -5.96
C ILE A 495 -2.38 -25.18 -7.46
N ASP A 496 -1.50 -26.12 -7.79
CA ASP A 496 -1.22 -26.49 -9.17
C ASP A 496 -2.45 -27.13 -9.84
N ASN A 497 -2.70 -26.78 -11.11
CA ASN A 497 -3.80 -27.31 -11.93
C ASN A 497 -5.22 -27.07 -11.36
N ALA A 498 -5.40 -26.08 -10.47
CA ALA A 498 -6.73 -25.72 -9.97
C ALA A 498 -7.61 -25.12 -11.08
N THR A 499 -8.84 -25.63 -11.23
CA THR A 499 -9.86 -25.10 -12.16
C THR A 499 -10.70 -23.97 -11.55
N SER A 500 -10.71 -23.87 -10.22
CA SER A 500 -11.39 -22.83 -9.46
C SER A 500 -10.64 -22.51 -8.15
N PRO A 501 -10.79 -21.30 -7.59
CA PRO A 501 -10.18 -20.94 -6.32
C PRO A 501 -10.62 -21.89 -5.20
N THR A 502 -9.65 -22.40 -4.43
CA THR A 502 -9.91 -23.36 -3.35
C THR A 502 -9.35 -22.84 -2.04
N ALA A 503 -10.05 -23.11 -0.94
CA ALA A 503 -9.61 -22.72 0.40
C ALA A 503 -8.22 -23.27 0.71
N MET A 504 -7.30 -22.38 1.05
CA MET A 504 -5.96 -22.75 1.49
C MET A 504 -5.65 -22.09 2.83
N ALA A 505 -5.92 -22.87 3.88
CA ALA A 505 -5.49 -22.63 5.24
C ALA A 505 -4.02 -23.00 5.42
N GLY A 506 -3.37 -22.39 6.40
CA GLY A 506 -2.02 -22.79 6.80
C GLY A 506 -1.24 -21.65 7.43
N LYS A 507 -0.62 -21.97 8.58
CA LYS A 507 0.27 -21.06 9.29
C LYS A 507 1.69 -21.26 8.81
N ILE A 508 2.38 -20.20 8.41
CA ILE A 508 3.79 -20.23 8.08
C ILE A 508 4.59 -19.39 9.07
N ARG A 509 5.72 -19.91 9.54
CA ARG A 509 6.68 -19.20 10.38
C ARG A 509 8.04 -19.21 9.72
N LEU A 510 8.59 -18.02 9.46
CA LEU A 510 9.96 -17.85 8.96
C LEU A 510 10.79 -17.21 10.08
N SER A 511 11.52 -18.03 10.84
CA SER A 511 12.15 -17.57 12.09
C SER A 511 13.33 -16.62 11.88
N GLU A 512 14.00 -16.70 10.74
CA GLU A 512 15.29 -16.03 10.49
C GLU A 512 15.30 -15.07 9.30
N SER A 513 14.28 -15.11 8.45
CA SER A 513 14.18 -14.30 7.23
C SER A 513 13.99 -12.82 7.52
N ARG A 514 14.64 -11.96 6.73
CA ARG A 514 14.64 -10.49 6.92
C ARG A 514 13.70 -9.73 5.98
N ASN A 515 13.62 -10.16 4.72
CA ASN A 515 12.78 -9.56 3.69
C ASN A 515 12.01 -10.70 3.02
N VAL A 516 10.68 -10.64 3.05
CA VAL A 516 9.84 -11.75 2.60
C VAL A 516 8.84 -11.23 1.59
N THR A 517 8.72 -11.92 0.47
CA THR A 517 7.66 -11.75 -0.53
C THR A 517 6.69 -12.90 -0.40
N VAL A 518 5.40 -12.61 -0.29
CA VAL A 518 4.33 -13.62 -0.28
C VAL A 518 3.44 -13.39 -1.48
N ASN A 519 3.28 -14.43 -2.29
CA ASN A 519 2.40 -14.43 -3.46
C ASN A 519 1.15 -15.25 -3.15
N LEU A 520 -0.01 -14.63 -3.26
CA LEU A 520 -1.31 -15.30 -3.20
C LEU A 520 -1.84 -15.49 -4.62
N ASP A 521 -1.82 -16.72 -5.11
CA ASP A 521 -2.21 -17.05 -6.48
C ASP A 521 -3.74 -16.97 -6.71
N ALA A 522 -4.16 -16.90 -7.97
CA ALA A 522 -5.57 -16.93 -8.34
C ALA A 522 -6.28 -18.25 -7.96
N SER A 523 -5.52 -19.34 -7.79
CA SER A 523 -6.02 -20.67 -7.39
C SER A 523 -6.43 -20.81 -5.92
N VAL A 524 -6.15 -19.82 -5.06
CA VAL A 524 -6.35 -19.95 -3.61
C VAL A 524 -7.36 -18.96 -3.05
N ILE A 525 -8.00 -19.39 -1.96
CA ILE A 525 -8.81 -18.54 -1.06
C ILE A 525 -8.11 -18.55 0.31
N THR A 526 -7.65 -17.38 0.77
CA THR A 526 -7.01 -17.23 2.08
C THR A 526 -7.89 -16.42 3.01
N THR A 527 -7.81 -16.69 4.31
CA THR A 527 -8.65 -16.03 5.32
C THR A 527 -7.78 -15.41 6.39
N ALA A 528 -7.98 -14.11 6.66
CA ALA A 528 -7.39 -13.47 7.82
C ALA A 528 -8.18 -13.85 9.09
N GLY A 529 -7.49 -14.34 10.11
CA GLY A 529 -8.10 -14.74 11.37
C GLY A 529 -7.10 -14.89 12.51
N SER A 530 -7.32 -15.83 13.42
CA SER A 530 -6.46 -16.08 14.59
C SER A 530 -6.49 -17.53 15.05
N THR A 531 -7.13 -18.40 14.29
CA THR A 531 -7.18 -19.85 14.52
C THR A 531 -6.15 -20.53 13.62
N ASN A 532 -5.80 -21.77 13.95
CA ASN A 532 -4.83 -22.53 13.16
C ASN A 532 -5.31 -22.83 11.73
N SER A 533 -6.61 -22.72 11.45
CA SER A 533 -7.20 -22.92 10.13
C SER A 533 -7.23 -21.63 9.29
N ASP A 534 -6.72 -20.51 9.81
CA ASP A 534 -6.58 -19.25 9.08
C ASP A 534 -5.22 -19.16 8.37
N SER A 535 -5.10 -18.21 7.44
CA SER A 535 -3.85 -17.93 6.73
C SER A 535 -3.01 -16.95 7.55
N ILE A 536 -2.08 -17.50 8.33
CA ILE A 536 -1.27 -16.75 9.31
C ILE A 536 0.21 -16.77 8.93
N LEU A 537 0.85 -15.62 9.04
CA LEU A 537 2.27 -15.41 8.78
C LEU A 537 2.99 -14.94 10.04
N GLU A 538 4.00 -15.69 10.49
CA GLU A 538 4.88 -15.33 11.61
C GLU A 538 6.27 -14.96 11.11
N LEU A 539 6.65 -13.69 11.27
CA LEU A 539 7.89 -13.10 10.79
C LEU A 539 8.68 -12.39 11.90
N PRO A 540 9.18 -13.12 12.92
CA PRO A 540 9.81 -12.53 14.10
C PRO A 540 11.03 -11.64 13.78
N LYS A 541 11.76 -11.92 12.68
CA LYS A 541 12.97 -11.18 12.28
C LYS A 541 12.83 -10.37 11.00
N ALA A 542 11.67 -10.40 10.34
CA ALA A 542 11.49 -9.64 9.12
C ALA A 542 11.33 -8.15 9.43
N ASN A 543 11.93 -7.31 8.59
CA ASN A 543 11.75 -5.86 8.63
C ASN A 543 10.80 -5.39 7.51
N THR A 544 10.72 -6.13 6.41
CA THR A 544 9.91 -5.82 5.22
C THR A 544 9.14 -7.04 4.74
N LEU A 545 7.86 -6.82 4.43
CA LEU A 545 6.95 -7.79 3.83
C LEU A 545 6.39 -7.22 2.52
N ASN A 546 6.49 -7.98 1.42
CA ASN A 546 5.81 -7.70 0.17
C ASN A 546 4.68 -8.72 -0.01
N LEU A 547 3.44 -8.27 -0.22
CA LEU A 547 2.28 -9.10 -0.47
C LEU A 547 1.78 -8.85 -1.90
N ASN A 548 1.83 -9.87 -2.75
CA ASN A 548 1.24 -9.85 -4.09
C ASN A 548 -0.06 -10.66 -4.06
N VAL A 549 -1.20 -9.97 -4.17
CA VAL A 549 -2.54 -10.54 -4.03
C VAL A 549 -3.20 -10.67 -5.39
N ASN A 550 -3.18 -11.90 -5.94
CA ASN A 550 -3.81 -12.27 -7.21
C ASN A 550 -5.06 -13.14 -7.01
N THR A 551 -5.59 -13.23 -5.79
CA THR A 551 -6.82 -14.00 -5.51
C THR A 551 -8.01 -13.43 -6.26
N THR A 552 -8.86 -14.31 -6.78
CA THR A 552 -10.04 -13.93 -7.60
C THR A 552 -11.34 -13.84 -6.80
N VAL A 553 -11.25 -13.99 -5.48
CA VAL A 553 -12.32 -13.77 -4.50
C VAL A 553 -11.78 -12.95 -3.31
N ASP A 554 -12.67 -12.59 -2.38
CA ASP A 554 -12.30 -11.96 -1.11
C ASP A 554 -11.29 -12.83 -0.35
N SER A 555 -10.24 -12.20 0.18
CA SER A 555 -9.15 -12.91 0.82
C SER A 555 -8.51 -12.10 1.95
N GLY A 556 -7.62 -12.73 2.70
CA GLY A 556 -6.84 -12.04 3.73
C GLY A 556 -5.68 -12.84 4.30
N ILE A 557 -4.82 -12.15 5.04
CA ILE A 557 -3.71 -12.72 5.82
C ILE A 557 -3.69 -12.06 7.21
N SER A 558 -3.32 -12.84 8.23
CA SER A 558 -2.93 -12.33 9.55
C SER A 558 -1.42 -12.35 9.74
N LEU A 559 -0.89 -11.29 10.35
CA LEU A 559 0.48 -11.20 10.82
C LEU A 559 0.52 -11.40 12.33
N ASP A 560 1.16 -12.48 12.75
CA ASP A 560 1.35 -12.82 14.15
C ASP A 560 2.84 -12.77 14.49
N ASN A 561 3.19 -12.48 15.74
CA ASN A 561 4.58 -12.56 16.22
C ASN A 561 5.62 -11.90 15.27
N SER A 562 5.28 -10.74 14.71
CA SER A 562 6.06 -10.02 13.69
C SER A 562 6.49 -8.64 14.18
N ALA A 563 6.94 -8.56 15.44
CA ALA A 563 7.17 -7.30 16.15
C ALA A 563 8.27 -6.40 15.55
N LEU A 564 9.16 -6.96 14.72
CA LEU A 564 10.22 -6.20 14.05
C LEU A 564 9.83 -5.68 12.66
N LEU A 565 8.64 -6.06 12.17
CA LEU A 565 8.16 -5.65 10.85
C LEU A 565 7.89 -4.14 10.83
N LYS A 566 8.55 -3.42 9.91
CA LYS A 566 8.46 -1.97 9.75
C LYS A 566 7.77 -1.55 8.47
N THR A 567 7.96 -2.30 7.39
CA THR A 567 7.41 -1.97 6.07
C THR A 567 6.53 -3.10 5.58
N VAL A 568 5.31 -2.76 5.16
CA VAL A 568 4.39 -3.67 4.47
C VAL A 568 4.04 -3.06 3.12
N ASN A 569 4.33 -3.80 2.05
CA ASN A 569 3.98 -3.45 0.69
C ASN A 569 2.90 -4.42 0.21
N ILE A 570 1.81 -3.91 -0.36
CA ILE A 570 0.68 -4.72 -0.81
C ILE A 570 0.31 -4.30 -2.22
N VAL A 571 0.25 -5.26 -3.13
CA VAL A 571 -0.25 -5.08 -4.49
C VAL A 571 -1.42 -6.04 -4.69
N SER A 572 -2.64 -5.51 -4.72
CA SER A 572 -3.87 -6.25 -5.03
C SER A 572 -4.37 -5.85 -6.41
N ALA A 573 -4.21 -6.74 -7.39
CA ALA A 573 -4.57 -6.44 -8.78
C ALA A 573 -6.07 -6.63 -9.08
N ASN A 574 -6.76 -7.44 -8.27
CA ASN A 574 -8.15 -7.82 -8.47
C ASN A 574 -9.14 -6.91 -7.71
N PRO A 575 -10.41 -6.85 -8.14
CA PRO A 575 -11.42 -5.96 -7.56
C PRO A 575 -11.98 -6.43 -6.20
N ASN A 576 -11.58 -7.62 -5.73
CA ASN A 576 -12.09 -8.21 -4.50
C ASN A 576 -11.47 -7.59 -3.25
N LYS A 577 -12.10 -7.84 -2.09
CA LYS A 577 -11.61 -7.35 -0.80
C LYS A 577 -10.37 -8.12 -0.35
N PHE A 578 -9.33 -7.39 0.06
CA PHE A 578 -8.21 -7.94 0.81
C PHE A 578 -8.21 -7.45 2.25
N THR A 579 -8.10 -8.36 3.21
CA THR A 579 -8.04 -8.05 4.64
C THR A 579 -6.65 -8.33 5.20
N LEU A 580 -6.01 -7.32 5.81
CA LEU A 580 -4.78 -7.50 6.58
C LEU A 580 -5.10 -7.39 8.07
N LYS A 581 -4.75 -8.43 8.83
CA LYS A 581 -4.94 -8.47 10.28
C LYS A 581 -3.59 -8.56 10.99
N THR A 582 -3.49 -8.03 12.20
CA THR A 582 -2.31 -8.17 13.06
C THR A 582 -2.70 -8.63 14.46
N ASP A 583 -1.84 -9.40 15.11
CA ASP A 583 -1.90 -9.57 16.56
C ASP A 583 -1.47 -8.29 17.32
N THR A 584 -1.48 -8.34 18.65
CA THR A 584 -1.08 -7.20 19.49
C THR A 584 0.43 -6.90 19.42
N ASN A 585 1.25 -7.88 19.00
CA ASN A 585 2.71 -7.76 18.95
C ASN A 585 3.21 -7.24 17.60
N SER A 586 2.40 -7.32 16.54
CA SER A 586 2.78 -7.00 15.15
C SER A 586 2.28 -5.62 14.71
N THR A 587 2.11 -4.68 15.65
CA THR A 587 1.56 -3.34 15.44
C THR A 587 2.63 -2.26 15.16
N ASN A 588 3.89 -2.69 15.02
CA ASN A 588 5.07 -1.83 14.88
C ASN A 588 5.36 -1.36 13.44
N ILE A 589 4.39 -1.55 12.53
CA ILE A 589 4.47 -1.15 11.12
C ILE A 589 4.60 0.38 11.04
N ALA A 590 5.72 0.85 10.52
CA ALA A 590 6.02 2.26 10.31
C ALA A 590 5.56 2.73 8.91
N LYS A 591 5.61 1.84 7.90
CA LYS A 591 5.28 2.17 6.52
C LYS A 591 4.32 1.15 5.90
N LEU A 592 3.22 1.64 5.33
CA LEU A 592 2.29 0.85 4.51
C LEU A 592 2.24 1.41 3.09
N ASN A 593 2.59 0.60 2.10
CA ASN A 593 2.36 0.92 0.69
C ASN A 593 1.28 -0.02 0.14
N LEU A 594 0.20 0.53 -0.38
CA LEU A 594 -0.94 -0.21 -0.91
C LEU A 594 -1.22 0.24 -2.35
N LYS A 595 -1.16 -0.69 -3.30
CA LYS A 595 -1.73 -0.53 -4.64
C LYS A 595 -2.90 -1.50 -4.77
N THR A 596 -4.10 -1.02 -5.04
CA THR A 596 -5.30 -1.87 -5.06
C THR A 596 -6.28 -1.50 -6.18
N SER A 597 -6.88 -2.51 -6.79
CA SER A 597 -8.04 -2.37 -7.70
C SER A 597 -9.37 -2.71 -7.01
N GLY A 598 -9.33 -3.14 -5.75
CA GLY A 598 -10.49 -3.57 -4.96
C GLY A 598 -10.51 -2.96 -3.56
N SER A 599 -11.44 -3.45 -2.73
CA SER A 599 -11.54 -3.04 -1.32
C SER A 599 -10.32 -3.50 -0.51
N PHE A 600 -9.96 -2.74 0.52
CA PHE A 600 -8.91 -3.09 1.47
C PHE A 600 -9.37 -2.79 2.89
N ASP A 601 -9.15 -3.70 3.81
CA ASP A 601 -9.59 -3.56 5.20
C ASP A 601 -8.48 -3.99 6.15
N LEU A 602 -8.18 -3.14 7.13
CA LEU A 602 -7.40 -3.56 8.28
C LEU A 602 -8.32 -4.23 9.29
N GLY A 603 -8.08 -5.50 9.60
CA GLY A 603 -8.95 -6.28 10.48
C GLY A 603 -9.01 -5.77 11.93
N ASN A 604 -8.03 -4.95 12.35
CA ASN A 604 -7.90 -4.43 13.71
C ASN A 604 -7.60 -2.93 13.72
N ASN A 605 -8.12 -2.22 14.72
CA ASN A 605 -7.89 -0.79 14.88
C ASN A 605 -6.43 -0.44 15.19
N ASP A 606 -5.68 -1.36 15.80
CA ASP A 606 -4.32 -1.11 16.27
C ASP A 606 -3.23 -1.55 15.27
N THR A 607 -3.61 -2.07 14.10
CA THR A 607 -2.64 -2.57 13.10
C THR A 607 -1.59 -1.51 12.71
N LEU A 608 -1.98 -0.24 12.66
CA LEU A 608 -1.12 0.89 12.29
C LEU A 608 -0.85 1.86 13.47
N LYS A 609 -0.77 1.32 14.70
CA LYS A 609 -0.54 2.09 15.93
C LYS A 609 0.74 2.94 15.91
N PHE A 610 1.77 2.51 15.20
CA PHE A 610 3.07 3.18 15.11
C PHE A 610 3.44 3.62 13.69
N VAL A 611 2.45 3.76 12.81
CA VAL A 611 2.65 4.17 11.43
C VAL A 611 3.14 5.61 11.35
N SER A 612 4.01 5.88 10.38
CA SER A 612 4.45 7.22 10.04
C SER A 612 4.26 7.57 8.56
N ASP A 613 4.19 6.59 7.67
CA ASP A 613 3.99 6.82 6.22
C ASP A 613 3.04 5.78 5.61
N ILE A 614 1.95 6.25 5.01
CA ILE A 614 0.97 5.43 4.29
C ILE A 614 0.86 5.98 2.87
N ASN A 615 1.07 5.11 1.88
CA ASN A 615 0.90 5.43 0.47
C ASN A 615 -0.15 4.49 -0.12
N VAL A 616 -1.31 5.02 -0.53
CA VAL A 616 -2.38 4.28 -1.20
C VAL A 616 -2.50 4.75 -2.64
N LYS A 617 -2.58 3.80 -3.58
CA LYS A 617 -2.78 4.08 -5.00
C LYS A 617 -3.82 3.15 -5.61
N GLY A 618 -4.75 3.70 -6.40
CA GLY A 618 -5.63 2.88 -7.24
C GLY A 618 -4.87 2.23 -8.40
N GLY A 619 -5.13 0.94 -8.64
CA GLY A 619 -4.55 0.17 -9.75
C GLY A 619 -5.35 0.32 -11.04
N ALA A 620 -6.52 -0.30 -11.08
CA ALA A 620 -7.56 -0.12 -12.08
C ALA A 620 -8.76 0.64 -11.47
N PRO A 621 -9.74 1.13 -12.26
CA PRO A 621 -10.97 1.68 -11.70
C PRO A 621 -11.62 0.67 -10.76
N LEU A 622 -11.83 1.08 -9.52
CA LEU A 622 -12.50 0.27 -8.51
C LEU A 622 -13.99 0.15 -8.83
N ALA A 623 -14.63 -0.89 -8.31
CA ALA A 623 -16.08 -0.98 -8.31
C ALA A 623 -16.68 0.15 -7.43
N VAL A 624 -17.87 0.63 -7.80
CA VAL A 624 -18.59 1.59 -6.96
C VAL A 624 -18.92 0.93 -5.62
N GLY A 625 -18.53 1.57 -4.52
CA GLY A 625 -18.68 1.03 -3.17
C GLY A 625 -17.47 0.26 -2.64
N SER A 626 -16.41 0.08 -3.43
CA SER A 626 -15.15 -0.43 -2.89
C SER A 626 -14.59 0.53 -1.84
N LEU A 627 -14.28 0.00 -0.66
CA LEU A 627 -13.82 0.78 0.48
C LEU A 627 -12.38 0.42 0.84
N ILE A 628 -11.54 1.44 0.97
CA ILE A 628 -10.24 1.36 1.63
C ILE A 628 -10.43 1.83 3.08
N ASP A 629 -10.39 0.90 4.03
CA ASP A 629 -10.53 1.19 5.45
C ASP A 629 -9.20 1.01 6.19
N LEU A 630 -8.58 2.15 6.53
CA LEU A 630 -7.29 2.23 7.21
C LEU A 630 -7.42 2.23 8.74
N LYS A 631 -8.64 2.19 9.29
CA LYS A 631 -8.91 2.23 10.74
C LYS A 631 -8.11 3.35 11.44
N ASN A 632 -7.78 3.17 12.73
CA ASN A 632 -7.06 4.19 13.50
C ASN A 632 -5.57 4.19 13.17
N LEU A 633 -4.99 5.39 13.11
CA LEU A 633 -3.59 5.62 12.78
C LEU A 633 -2.87 6.30 13.95
N GLY A 634 -1.68 5.80 14.27
CA GLY A 634 -0.87 6.35 15.34
C GLY A 634 -1.41 6.00 16.74
N SER A 635 -0.78 6.60 17.76
CA SER A 635 -1.05 6.35 19.18
C SER A 635 -0.52 7.50 20.03
N ILE A 636 -1.06 7.65 21.24
CA ILE A 636 -0.49 8.52 22.28
C ILE A 636 0.95 8.15 22.69
N SER A 637 1.40 6.94 22.32
CA SER A 637 2.76 6.46 22.52
C SER A 637 3.68 6.67 21.31
N SER A 638 3.16 7.17 20.18
CA SER A 638 3.96 7.41 18.96
C SER A 638 4.65 8.77 19.01
N GLU A 639 5.97 8.77 18.87
CA GLU A 639 6.79 9.98 18.72
C GLU A 639 6.85 10.49 17.27
N ASN A 640 6.39 9.68 16.31
CA ASN A 640 6.42 10.01 14.89
C ASN A 640 5.07 10.59 14.44
N GLY A 641 5.11 11.54 13.50
CA GLY A 641 3.91 12.04 12.82
C GLY A 641 3.36 11.01 11.82
N VAL A 642 2.09 11.18 11.43
CA VAL A 642 1.40 10.31 10.47
C VAL A 642 1.28 11.03 9.12
N SER A 643 1.86 10.46 8.07
CA SER A 643 1.71 10.90 6.68
C SER A 643 0.81 9.92 5.93
N VAL A 644 -0.24 10.40 5.27
CA VAL A 644 -1.15 9.61 4.43
C VAL A 644 -1.23 10.25 3.05
N LYS A 645 -0.83 9.51 2.02
CA LYS A 645 -0.92 9.94 0.62
C LYS A 645 -1.80 8.97 -0.13
N VAL A 646 -2.91 9.46 -0.68
CA VAL A 646 -3.87 8.66 -1.44
C VAL A 646 -4.03 9.26 -2.82
N ASN A 647 -3.79 8.46 -3.86
CA ASN A 647 -3.94 8.87 -5.25
C ASN A 647 -4.80 7.88 -6.04
N ASP A 648 -5.62 8.42 -6.93
CA ASP A 648 -6.26 7.69 -8.03
C ASP A 648 -7.22 6.57 -7.58
N LEU A 649 -7.91 6.73 -6.44
CA LEU A 649 -9.02 5.86 -6.04
C LEU A 649 -10.27 6.16 -6.88
N THR A 650 -10.16 5.86 -8.16
CA THR A 650 -11.17 6.16 -9.17
C THR A 650 -12.15 5.01 -9.36
N THR A 651 -13.40 5.33 -9.70
CA THR A 651 -14.43 4.36 -10.09
C THR A 651 -14.92 4.70 -11.50
N SER A 652 -15.38 3.69 -12.25
CA SER A 652 -15.85 3.87 -13.64
C SER A 652 -17.09 4.76 -13.76
N THR A 653 -17.90 4.81 -12.70
CA THR A 653 -19.06 5.69 -12.56
C THR A 653 -19.04 6.36 -11.20
N LEU A 654 -19.72 7.50 -11.08
CA LEU A 654 -19.87 8.20 -9.82
C LEU A 654 -20.90 7.48 -8.93
N GLY A 655 -20.52 7.15 -7.69
CA GLY A 655 -21.44 6.70 -6.67
C GLY A 655 -22.28 7.86 -6.10
N GLY A 656 -23.38 7.52 -5.41
CA GLY A 656 -24.21 8.52 -4.74
C GLY A 656 -23.47 9.27 -3.62
N ALA A 657 -24.09 10.34 -3.10
CA ALA A 657 -23.51 11.24 -2.10
C ALA A 657 -23.13 10.59 -0.75
N THR A 658 -23.52 9.34 -0.49
CA THR A 658 -23.18 8.58 0.73
C THR A 658 -22.13 7.50 0.50
N VAL A 659 -21.78 7.22 -0.75
CA VAL A 659 -20.80 6.19 -1.10
C VAL A 659 -19.40 6.67 -0.70
N LYS A 660 -18.68 5.84 0.04
CA LYS A 660 -17.34 6.13 0.56
C LYS A 660 -16.30 5.23 -0.13
N ASN A 661 -15.22 5.83 -0.63
CA ASN A 661 -14.06 5.09 -1.15
C ASN A 661 -12.93 4.96 -0.13
N LEU A 662 -12.79 5.93 0.79
CA LEU A 662 -11.71 5.97 1.77
C LEU A 662 -12.24 6.28 3.16
N ASN A 663 -11.86 5.44 4.12
CA ASN A 663 -12.06 5.66 5.55
C ASN A 663 -10.69 5.70 6.25
N ILE A 664 -10.34 6.86 6.78
CA ILE A 664 -9.26 7.03 7.74
C ILE A 664 -9.96 7.18 9.09
N GLY A 665 -9.66 6.30 10.05
CA GLY A 665 -10.17 6.40 11.41
C GLY A 665 -9.52 7.56 12.17
N ASN A 666 -9.38 7.40 13.48
CA ASN A 666 -8.78 8.45 14.30
C ASN A 666 -7.27 8.52 14.07
N ILE A 667 -6.72 9.73 13.98
CA ILE A 667 -5.28 9.97 13.91
C ILE A 667 -4.83 10.52 15.26
N THR A 668 -3.95 9.79 15.95
CA THR A 668 -3.45 10.20 17.27
C THR A 668 -1.93 10.16 17.31
N THR A 669 -1.29 11.17 17.89
CA THR A 669 0.15 11.15 18.19
C THR A 669 0.39 11.56 19.64
N LYS A 670 1.62 11.38 20.15
CA LYS A 670 1.98 11.82 21.49
C LYS A 670 1.86 13.34 21.61
N GLU A 671 1.00 13.80 22.50
CA GLU A 671 0.71 15.23 22.72
C GLU A 671 1.95 16.06 23.08
N ALA A 672 2.89 15.48 23.83
CA ALA A 672 4.13 16.13 24.23
C ALA A 672 5.20 16.14 23.13
N SER A 673 4.96 15.51 21.98
CA SER A 673 5.88 15.52 20.82
C SER A 673 5.51 16.63 19.83
N ASN A 674 6.30 16.81 18.76
CA ASN A 674 5.94 17.65 17.61
C ASN A 674 5.41 16.81 16.42
N ALA A 675 4.97 15.57 16.69
CA ALA A 675 4.42 14.67 15.67
C ALA A 675 3.07 15.16 15.16
N GLY A 676 3.01 15.53 13.88
CA GLY A 676 1.80 16.03 13.21
C GLY A 676 1.04 14.97 12.42
N ALA A 677 0.04 15.42 11.66
CA ALA A 677 -0.70 14.64 10.67
C ALA A 677 -0.66 15.35 9.31
N ASN A 678 -0.14 14.69 8.28
CA ASN A 678 -0.07 15.23 6.91
C ASN A 678 -0.85 14.30 5.98
N ILE A 679 -1.96 14.78 5.43
CA ILE A 679 -2.91 13.98 4.65
C ILE A 679 -3.03 14.61 3.26
N ASN A 680 -2.72 13.86 2.22
CA ASN A 680 -2.81 14.31 0.84
C ASN A 680 -3.71 13.36 0.05
N LEU A 681 -4.84 13.87 -0.43
CA LEU A 681 -5.91 13.13 -1.08
C LEU A 681 -6.09 13.68 -2.49
N LYS A 682 -5.90 12.85 -3.50
CA LYS A 682 -5.99 13.26 -4.91
C LYS A 682 -6.76 12.26 -5.74
N ASN A 683 -7.65 12.75 -6.61
CA ASN A 683 -8.38 11.95 -7.59
C ASN A 683 -9.15 10.78 -6.95
N ILE A 684 -10.08 11.09 -6.05
CA ILE A 684 -10.92 10.09 -5.38
C ILE A 684 -12.35 10.26 -5.87
N THR A 685 -12.88 9.28 -6.62
CA THR A 685 -14.20 9.46 -7.26
C THR A 685 -15.32 9.61 -6.24
N ASN A 686 -15.32 8.85 -5.15
CA ASN A 686 -16.39 8.94 -4.14
C ASN A 686 -15.88 9.57 -2.83
N GLY A 687 -16.61 9.35 -1.74
CA GLY A 687 -16.38 9.98 -0.46
C GLY A 687 -15.10 9.64 0.26
N VAL A 688 -14.61 10.60 1.04
CA VAL A 688 -13.54 10.43 2.02
C VAL A 688 -14.04 10.79 3.40
N LYS A 689 -13.86 9.87 4.37
CA LYS A 689 -14.05 10.16 5.78
C LYS A 689 -12.72 10.08 6.53
N VAL A 690 -12.46 11.07 7.36
CA VAL A 690 -11.39 11.11 8.36
C VAL A 690 -12.03 11.21 9.74
N GLY A 691 -11.56 10.42 10.70
CA GLY A 691 -12.02 10.48 12.09
C GLY A 691 -11.45 11.69 12.83
N VAL A 692 -11.39 11.55 14.16
CA VAL A 692 -10.82 12.55 15.07
C VAL A 692 -9.32 12.70 14.81
N ILE A 693 -8.79 13.93 14.84
CA ILE A 693 -7.35 14.20 14.72
C ILE A 693 -6.86 14.82 16.02
N LYS A 694 -6.01 14.11 16.77
CA LYS A 694 -5.43 14.59 18.04
C LYS A 694 -3.91 14.42 18.02
N VAL A 695 -3.20 15.51 17.73
CA VAL A 695 -1.75 15.47 17.50
C VAL A 695 -0.99 16.54 18.29
N GLY A 696 0.28 16.25 18.58
CA GLY A 696 1.20 17.22 19.18
C GLY A 696 1.62 18.31 18.19
N GLY A 697 1.96 17.92 16.95
CA GLY A 697 2.45 18.79 15.88
C GLY A 697 1.37 19.36 14.95
N GLU A 698 1.78 19.76 13.75
CA GLU A 698 0.92 20.38 12.73
C GLU A 698 -0.08 19.39 12.12
N VAL A 699 -1.29 19.87 11.79
CA VAL A 699 -2.25 19.15 10.94
C VAL A 699 -2.25 19.83 9.58
N ASN A 700 -1.95 19.09 8.52
CA ASN A 700 -2.07 19.55 7.15
C ASN A 700 -2.91 18.54 6.36
N LEU A 701 -4.03 18.97 5.77
CA LEU A 701 -4.81 18.13 4.86
C LEU A 701 -5.03 18.86 3.54
N VAL A 702 -4.61 18.23 2.46
CA VAL A 702 -4.84 18.66 1.09
C VAL A 702 -5.77 17.66 0.44
N ALA A 703 -6.90 18.13 -0.10
CA ALA A 703 -7.84 17.32 -0.86
C ALA A 703 -8.12 17.96 -2.22
N ASN A 704 -7.79 17.28 -3.31
CA ASN A 704 -8.02 17.77 -4.66
C ASN A 704 -8.76 16.72 -5.49
N ASN A 705 -9.84 17.14 -6.16
CA ASN A 705 -10.66 16.27 -7.01
C ASN A 705 -11.21 15.04 -6.24
N VAL A 706 -12.03 15.31 -5.22
CA VAL A 706 -12.65 14.29 -4.36
C VAL A 706 -14.19 14.32 -4.46
N GLY A 707 -14.86 13.19 -4.15
CA GLY A 707 -16.32 13.11 -4.20
C GLY A 707 -17.00 14.01 -3.16
N TRP A 708 -16.91 13.63 -1.89
CA TRP A 708 -17.22 14.45 -0.71
C TRP A 708 -16.11 14.27 0.32
N LEU A 709 -15.98 15.20 1.27
CA LEU A 709 -14.99 15.15 2.35
C LEU A 709 -15.68 15.37 3.70
N GLU A 710 -15.48 14.44 4.64
CA GLU A 710 -15.91 14.59 6.03
C GLU A 710 -14.71 14.36 6.95
N ILE A 711 -14.39 15.34 7.80
CA ILE A 711 -13.46 15.21 8.91
C ILE A 711 -14.30 15.31 10.18
N GLY A 712 -14.50 14.18 10.87
CA GLY A 712 -15.43 14.06 11.98
C GLY A 712 -14.78 14.29 13.36
N GLY A 713 -15.57 14.82 14.29
CA GLY A 713 -15.14 15.01 15.68
C GLY A 713 -14.14 16.15 15.89
N ASP A 714 -13.53 16.18 17.06
CA ASP A 714 -12.56 17.23 17.41
C ASP A 714 -11.25 17.10 16.63
N ILE A 715 -10.68 18.25 16.25
CA ILE A 715 -9.41 18.35 15.54
C ILE A 715 -8.50 19.21 16.42
N THR A 716 -7.39 18.65 16.89
CA THR A 716 -6.49 19.31 17.83
C THR A 716 -5.05 19.22 17.37
N SER A 717 -4.42 20.38 17.15
CA SER A 717 -2.96 20.55 17.05
C SER A 717 -2.46 21.24 18.31
N LYS A 718 -1.80 20.51 19.22
CA LYS A 718 -1.48 21.08 20.54
C LYS A 718 -0.36 22.11 20.54
N LYS A 719 0.58 22.04 19.60
CA LYS A 719 1.78 22.91 19.59
C LYS A 719 1.98 23.67 18.27
N SER A 720 1.13 23.47 17.27
CA SER A 720 1.29 24.05 15.94
C SER A 720 -0.04 24.55 15.36
N GLY A 721 -0.14 24.65 14.03
CA GLY A 721 -1.32 25.04 13.28
C GLY A 721 -2.10 23.87 12.66
N ILE A 722 -3.26 24.23 12.10
CA ILE A 722 -4.11 23.38 11.27
C ILE A 722 -4.24 24.05 9.90
N THR A 723 -3.91 23.35 8.82
CA THR A 723 -4.06 23.82 7.45
C THR A 723 -4.93 22.83 6.67
N PHE A 724 -6.00 23.33 6.07
CA PHE A 724 -6.87 22.59 5.16
C PHE A 724 -6.90 23.28 3.80
N ASP A 725 -6.50 22.58 2.75
CA ASP A 725 -6.56 23.04 1.36
C ASP A 725 -7.41 22.05 0.55
N VAL A 726 -8.66 22.44 0.30
CA VAL A 726 -9.68 21.60 -0.31
C VAL A 726 -10.10 22.21 -1.64
N SER A 727 -9.98 21.45 -2.73
CA SER A 727 -10.29 21.94 -4.07
C SER A 727 -10.99 20.91 -4.95
N SER A 728 -11.88 21.39 -5.83
CA SER A 728 -12.59 20.57 -6.83
C SER A 728 -13.37 19.42 -6.18
N VAL A 729 -14.26 19.74 -5.25
CA VAL A 729 -15.09 18.73 -4.56
C VAL A 729 -16.47 18.69 -5.18
N ARG A 730 -16.94 17.50 -5.55
CA ARG A 730 -18.23 17.33 -6.27
C ARG A 730 -19.47 17.40 -5.37
N HIS A 731 -19.33 17.28 -4.06
CA HIS A 731 -20.41 17.33 -3.07
C HIS A 731 -19.95 18.10 -1.82
N ASP A 732 -20.49 17.78 -0.65
CA ASP A 732 -20.24 18.50 0.59
C ASP A 732 -18.81 18.32 1.13
N VAL A 733 -18.33 19.37 1.77
CA VAL A 733 -17.12 19.41 2.61
C VAL A 733 -17.54 19.72 4.03
N LYS A 734 -17.27 18.80 4.95
CA LYS A 734 -17.58 18.90 6.37
C LYS A 734 -16.30 18.80 7.19
N ILE A 735 -16.00 19.84 7.95
CA ILE A 735 -14.77 19.94 8.73
C ILE A 735 -15.14 20.18 10.20
N GLY A 736 -15.09 19.13 11.02
CA GLY A 736 -15.36 19.21 12.46
C GLY A 736 -16.78 19.66 12.81
N VAL A 737 -17.79 19.34 11.99
CA VAL A 737 -19.18 19.80 12.18
C VAL A 737 -19.71 19.39 13.56
N GLY A 738 -20.23 20.35 14.33
CA GLY A 738 -20.69 20.12 15.70
C GLY A 738 -19.57 19.79 16.70
N SER A 739 -18.31 20.00 16.31
CA SER A 739 -17.09 19.75 17.09
C SER A 739 -16.17 20.97 17.06
N THR A 740 -15.00 20.88 17.71
CA THR A 740 -14.06 22.01 17.80
C THR A 740 -12.74 21.73 17.08
N LEU A 741 -12.29 22.70 16.28
CA LEU A 741 -10.94 22.79 15.74
C LEU A 741 -10.11 23.66 16.68
N THR A 742 -9.09 23.08 17.30
CA THR A 742 -8.21 23.78 18.24
C THR A 742 -6.75 23.70 17.79
N ALA A 743 -6.13 24.85 17.54
CA ALA A 743 -4.70 24.96 17.23
C ALA A 743 -3.99 25.91 18.21
N GLN A 744 -2.68 25.77 18.35
CA GLN A 744 -1.87 26.68 19.17
C GLN A 744 -1.51 27.97 18.44
N ASN A 745 -1.29 27.89 17.13
CA ASN A 745 -0.87 28.99 16.29
C ASN A 745 -1.99 29.37 15.33
N ASP A 746 -2.04 28.75 14.15
CA ASP A 746 -2.91 29.20 13.06
C ASP A 746 -3.92 28.13 12.66
N ILE A 747 -5.12 28.55 12.23
CA ILE A 747 -6.05 27.73 11.45
C ILE A 747 -6.19 28.39 10.08
N ASN A 748 -5.72 27.71 9.04
CA ASN A 748 -5.82 28.15 7.65
C ASN A 748 -6.73 27.20 6.87
N ILE A 749 -7.89 27.66 6.42
CA ILE A 749 -8.84 26.85 5.64
C ILE A 749 -9.01 27.50 4.27
N THR A 750 -8.63 26.79 3.22
CA THR A 750 -8.88 27.16 1.83
C THR A 750 -9.83 26.14 1.22
N ALA A 751 -10.95 26.60 0.67
CA ALA A 751 -11.92 25.79 -0.04
C ALA A 751 -12.18 26.42 -1.41
N LYS A 752 -11.97 25.66 -2.48
CA LYS A 752 -12.11 26.14 -3.86
C LYS A 752 -12.92 25.16 -4.72
N ASP A 753 -13.81 25.66 -5.57
CA ASP A 753 -14.54 24.83 -6.54
C ASP A 753 -15.29 23.67 -5.86
N VAL A 754 -16.12 23.98 -4.88
CA VAL A 754 -16.96 23.00 -4.16
C VAL A 754 -18.38 23.06 -4.72
N GLU A 755 -18.88 21.95 -5.26
CA GLU A 755 -20.23 21.81 -5.82
C GLU A 755 -21.30 21.43 -4.77
N GLY A 756 -20.90 21.21 -3.51
CA GLY A 756 -21.81 21.05 -2.39
C GLY A 756 -21.72 22.18 -1.37
N LYS A 757 -22.07 21.86 -0.12
CA LYS A 757 -21.95 22.77 1.03
C LYS A 757 -20.56 22.73 1.63
N LEU A 758 -20.17 23.82 2.29
CA LEU A 758 -18.99 23.89 3.15
C LEU A 758 -19.42 24.15 4.59
N ASP A 759 -19.29 23.15 5.46
CA ASP A 759 -19.59 23.27 6.89
C ASP A 759 -18.29 23.16 7.71
N ILE A 760 -18.02 24.17 8.53
CA ILE A 760 -16.84 24.28 9.40
C ILE A 760 -17.31 24.39 10.85
N GLY A 761 -16.74 23.55 11.72
CA GLY A 761 -17.00 23.54 13.16
C GLY A 761 -16.44 24.75 13.90
N LYS A 762 -16.52 24.71 15.24
CA LYS A 762 -16.05 25.79 16.11
C LYS A 762 -14.54 25.98 15.95
N LEU A 763 -14.05 27.21 15.88
CA LEU A 763 -12.64 27.52 15.64
C LEU A 763 -11.98 28.21 16.85
N ILE A 764 -10.83 27.69 17.27
CA ILE A 764 -10.02 28.24 18.37
C ILE A 764 -8.52 28.17 17.99
N ALA A 765 -7.91 29.31 17.69
CA ALA A 765 -6.48 29.46 17.38
C ALA A 765 -6.02 30.91 17.61
N LYS A 766 -4.73 31.23 17.49
CA LYS A 766 -4.27 32.64 17.52
C LYS A 766 -4.64 33.38 16.24
N ASN A 767 -4.37 32.80 15.08
CA ASN A 767 -4.77 33.40 13.80
C ASN A 767 -5.68 32.44 13.04
N ILE A 768 -6.78 32.96 12.51
CA ILE A 768 -7.74 32.18 11.73
C ILE A 768 -7.89 32.84 10.36
N VAL A 769 -7.62 32.08 9.29
CA VAL A 769 -7.79 32.52 7.91
C VAL A 769 -8.68 31.54 7.18
N ILE A 770 -9.77 32.02 6.59
CA ILE A 770 -10.71 31.23 5.80
C ILE A 770 -10.86 31.86 4.43
N ASN A 771 -10.47 31.12 3.39
CA ASN A 771 -10.63 31.52 1.99
C ASN A 771 -11.59 30.54 1.30
N ALA A 772 -12.79 30.99 0.95
CA ALA A 772 -13.77 30.18 0.24
C ALA A 772 -14.07 30.80 -1.13
N THR A 773 -13.75 30.08 -2.20
CA THR A 773 -13.94 30.53 -3.58
C THR A 773 -14.77 29.53 -4.37
N ASN A 774 -15.78 30.00 -5.11
CA ASN A 774 -16.58 29.18 -6.03
C ASN A 774 -17.27 28.00 -5.31
N ILE A 775 -17.95 28.30 -4.20
CA ILE A 775 -18.74 27.33 -3.42
C ILE A 775 -20.20 27.40 -3.90
N LYS A 776 -20.71 26.32 -4.46
CA LYS A 776 -22.04 26.26 -5.08
C LYS A 776 -22.82 25.11 -4.50
N SER A 777 -23.87 25.36 -3.72
CA SER A 777 -24.76 24.30 -3.24
C SER A 777 -25.70 23.82 -4.37
N ILE A 778 -25.17 23.23 -5.45
CA ILE A 778 -25.99 22.85 -6.62
C ILE A 778 -26.85 21.61 -6.36
N HIS A 779 -26.47 20.78 -5.39
CA HIS A 779 -27.18 19.55 -5.02
C HIS A 779 -28.30 19.76 -3.99
N ASP A 780 -28.32 20.90 -3.30
CA ASP A 780 -29.39 21.28 -2.36
C ASP A 780 -29.86 22.71 -2.64
N ARG A 781 -31.04 22.81 -3.26
CA ARG A 781 -31.69 24.07 -3.67
C ARG A 781 -32.85 24.47 -2.76
N THR A 782 -32.97 23.87 -1.57
CA THR A 782 -34.03 24.23 -0.62
C THR A 782 -33.84 25.67 -0.10
N ALA A 783 -34.93 26.38 0.17
CA ALA A 783 -34.88 27.75 0.69
C ALA A 783 -34.25 27.83 2.10
N THR A 784 -34.22 26.71 2.82
CA THR A 784 -33.59 26.59 4.14
C THR A 784 -32.11 26.19 4.07
N SER A 785 -31.56 25.95 2.88
CA SER A 785 -30.17 25.51 2.71
C SER A 785 -29.19 26.65 2.99
N THR A 786 -28.10 26.33 3.69
CA THR A 786 -26.93 27.19 3.89
C THR A 786 -25.79 26.65 3.04
N THR A 787 -25.21 27.47 2.15
CA THR A 787 -24.12 27.03 1.26
C THR A 787 -22.77 26.98 1.97
N LEU A 788 -22.46 27.97 2.81
CA LEU A 788 -21.29 28.00 3.67
C LEU A 788 -21.71 28.25 5.11
N LYS A 789 -21.28 27.40 6.03
CA LYS A 789 -21.50 27.55 7.46
C LYS A 789 -20.18 27.49 8.21
N ILE A 790 -19.95 28.47 9.06
CA ILE A 790 -18.89 28.49 10.06
C ILE A 790 -19.58 28.59 11.42
N ASP A 791 -19.34 27.64 12.31
CA ASP A 791 -19.83 27.69 13.69
C ASP A 791 -19.08 28.80 14.47
N ASP A 792 -19.12 28.76 15.80
CA ASP A 792 -18.57 29.85 16.62
C ASP A 792 -17.05 30.03 16.48
N ILE A 793 -16.61 31.27 16.62
CA ILE A 793 -15.23 31.71 16.70
C ILE A 793 -15.09 32.45 18.03
N ASP A 794 -14.42 31.81 19.00
CA ASP A 794 -14.52 32.20 20.41
C ASP A 794 -13.18 32.10 21.12
N HIS A 795 -13.04 32.84 22.22
CA HIS A 795 -11.89 32.89 23.11
C HIS A 795 -12.08 32.12 24.44
N SER A 796 -13.27 31.57 24.71
CA SER A 796 -13.70 31.24 26.08
C SER A 796 -12.88 30.17 26.82
N THR A 797 -12.35 29.13 26.16
CA THR A 797 -11.49 28.11 26.80
C THR A 797 -10.68 27.30 25.78
N PRO A 798 -9.41 26.92 26.08
CA PRO A 798 -8.60 27.29 27.25
C PRO A 798 -7.99 28.71 27.13
N ALA A 799 -7.73 29.34 28.28
CA ALA A 799 -7.33 30.76 28.40
C ALA A 799 -5.99 31.14 27.73
N ASP A 800 -5.20 30.15 27.30
CA ASP A 800 -3.92 30.30 26.60
C ASP A 800 -4.04 30.29 25.06
N ARG A 801 -5.24 30.07 24.52
CA ARG A 801 -5.50 29.95 23.07
C ARG A 801 -6.52 30.99 22.64
N VAL A 802 -6.02 32.19 22.44
CA VAL A 802 -6.85 33.37 22.24
C VAL A 802 -6.68 33.92 20.84
N VAL A 803 -7.79 34.10 20.12
CA VAL A 803 -7.81 34.61 18.74
C VAL A 803 -7.33 36.06 18.69
N ASP A 804 -6.15 36.27 18.12
CA ASP A 804 -5.52 37.56 17.82
C ASP A 804 -6.04 38.13 16.50
N SER A 805 -6.23 37.29 15.48
CA SER A 805 -6.72 37.74 14.17
C SER A 805 -7.67 36.74 13.53
N LEU A 806 -8.73 37.28 12.91
CA LEU A 806 -9.67 36.57 12.07
C LEU A 806 -9.71 37.23 10.70
N LYS A 807 -9.47 36.45 9.64
CA LYS A 807 -9.68 36.85 8.26
C LYS A 807 -10.60 35.87 7.54
N ILE A 808 -11.69 36.36 6.97
CA ILE A 808 -12.60 35.57 6.13
C ILE A 808 -12.69 36.26 4.77
N THR A 809 -12.38 35.54 3.70
CA THR A 809 -12.52 36.03 2.32
C THR A 809 -13.38 35.06 1.53
N LEU A 810 -14.53 35.55 1.07
CA LEU A 810 -15.49 34.81 0.27
C LEU A 810 -15.51 35.34 -1.15
N LYS A 811 -15.60 34.43 -2.12
CA LYS A 811 -15.73 34.78 -3.53
C LYS A 811 -16.59 33.72 -4.22
N ASP A 812 -17.54 34.15 -5.04
CA ASP A 812 -18.41 33.27 -5.81
C ASP A 812 -19.12 32.20 -4.94
N VAL A 813 -19.64 32.59 -3.78
CA VAL A 813 -20.51 31.71 -2.95
C VAL A 813 -21.94 31.82 -3.48
N ILE A 814 -22.48 30.74 -4.06
CA ILE A 814 -23.71 30.78 -4.85
C ILE A 814 -24.76 29.82 -4.29
N ASN A 815 -25.88 30.38 -3.83
CA ASN A 815 -27.10 29.65 -3.54
C ASN A 815 -28.24 30.09 -4.48
N SER A 816 -29.11 29.17 -4.88
CA SER A 816 -30.26 29.47 -5.74
C SER A 816 -31.56 29.78 -4.99
N GLY A 817 -31.59 29.67 -3.65
CA GLY A 817 -32.80 29.98 -2.87
C GLY A 817 -32.67 30.19 -1.35
N GLY A 818 -31.51 29.97 -0.72
CA GLY A 818 -31.33 30.08 0.74
C GLY A 818 -30.18 31.00 1.20
N THR A 819 -29.61 30.70 2.37
CA THR A 819 -28.49 31.47 2.96
C THR A 819 -27.21 31.21 2.15
N GLY A 820 -26.51 32.30 1.77
CA GLY A 820 -25.21 32.19 1.09
C GLY A 820 -24.12 31.77 2.06
N ALA A 821 -23.92 32.56 3.12
CA ALA A 821 -22.98 32.27 4.19
C ALA A 821 -23.60 32.50 5.57
N GLN A 822 -23.34 31.61 6.51
CA GLN A 822 -23.68 31.74 7.91
C GLN A 822 -22.40 31.69 8.76
N ILE A 823 -22.22 32.67 9.63
CA ILE A 823 -21.09 32.76 10.55
C ILE A 823 -21.64 32.84 11.98
N GLY A 824 -21.14 31.99 12.87
CA GLY A 824 -21.55 31.90 14.26
C GLY A 824 -21.19 33.13 15.10
N LYS A 825 -21.13 32.95 16.41
CA LYS A 825 -20.64 33.98 17.35
C LYS A 825 -19.19 34.33 17.00
N ILE A 826 -18.86 35.62 16.94
CA ILE A 826 -17.49 36.12 16.84
C ILE A 826 -17.21 36.93 18.10
N ASP A 827 -16.46 36.35 19.03
CA ASP A 827 -16.12 37.00 20.30
C ASP A 827 -14.63 36.89 20.60
N LEU A 828 -13.87 37.90 20.19
CA LEU A 828 -12.42 37.89 20.25
C LEU A 828 -11.91 38.69 21.45
N LYS A 829 -10.69 38.40 21.91
CA LYS A 829 -10.11 39.12 23.05
C LYS A 829 -9.72 40.56 22.71
N ALA A 830 -9.37 41.30 23.75
CA ALA A 830 -8.72 42.58 23.60
C ALA A 830 -7.37 42.46 22.85
N GLY A 831 -7.06 43.40 21.97
CA GLY A 831 -5.90 43.40 21.07
C GLY A 831 -6.15 42.78 19.69
N SER A 832 -7.35 42.28 19.42
CA SER A 832 -7.65 41.44 18.25
C SER A 832 -8.17 42.21 17.02
N THR A 833 -8.13 41.54 15.87
CA THR A 833 -8.62 42.07 14.59
C THR A 833 -9.58 41.10 13.90
N VAL A 834 -10.63 41.64 13.29
CA VAL A 834 -11.58 40.92 12.43
C VAL A 834 -11.59 41.60 11.06
N ASP A 835 -11.37 40.83 10.00
CA ASP A 835 -11.45 41.28 8.60
C ASP A 835 -12.29 40.28 7.80
N ILE A 836 -13.48 40.70 7.37
CA ILE A 836 -14.44 39.85 6.65
C ILE A 836 -14.79 40.53 5.34
N ASP A 837 -14.43 39.88 4.23
CA ASP A 837 -14.83 40.24 2.87
C ASP A 837 -15.76 39.16 2.34
N ALA A 838 -17.04 39.50 2.19
CA ALA A 838 -18.05 38.58 1.69
C ALA A 838 -18.08 38.45 0.16
N GLY A 839 -17.29 39.26 -0.56
CA GLY A 839 -17.22 39.27 -2.02
C GLY A 839 -18.58 39.27 -2.69
N ASN A 840 -18.70 38.56 -3.81
CA ASN A 840 -19.94 38.43 -4.60
C ASN A 840 -20.79 37.23 -4.16
N THR A 841 -21.07 37.12 -2.86
CA THR A 841 -21.97 36.09 -2.32
C THR A 841 -23.41 36.30 -2.81
N ARG A 842 -23.97 35.30 -3.49
CA ARG A 842 -25.35 35.27 -4.00
C ARG A 842 -26.24 34.56 -2.98
N GLY A 843 -26.97 35.37 -2.22
CA GLY A 843 -27.72 34.97 -1.02
C GLY A 843 -27.43 35.98 0.08
N LEU A 844 -28.11 35.87 1.23
CA LEU A 844 -27.78 36.69 2.40
C LEU A 844 -26.58 36.11 3.15
N VAL A 845 -25.81 36.99 3.77
CA VAL A 845 -24.79 36.67 4.77
C VAL A 845 -25.39 36.88 6.16
N LYS A 846 -25.40 35.82 6.96
CA LYS A 846 -25.98 35.80 8.31
C LYS A 846 -24.90 35.66 9.37
N PHE A 847 -24.77 36.66 10.22
CA PHE A 847 -24.00 36.59 11.47
C PHE A 847 -24.90 36.12 12.62
N SER A 848 -24.29 35.83 13.78
CA SER A 848 -25.05 35.60 15.01
C SER A 848 -26.01 36.75 15.31
N THR A 849 -27.28 36.42 15.59
CA THR A 849 -28.30 37.39 16.00
C THR A 849 -28.36 37.53 17.53
N ALA A 850 -27.67 36.65 18.26
CA ALA A 850 -27.62 36.69 19.72
C ALA A 850 -26.48 37.58 20.25
N ASN A 851 -25.42 37.77 19.46
CA ASN A 851 -24.19 38.44 19.87
C ASN A 851 -23.70 39.42 18.81
N GLU A 852 -23.13 40.52 19.28
CA GLU A 852 -22.36 41.46 18.49
C GLU A 852 -21.03 40.83 18.05
N VAL A 853 -20.45 41.33 16.96
CA VAL A 853 -19.06 41.02 16.58
C VAL A 853 -18.14 41.87 17.46
N THR A 854 -17.29 41.23 18.26
CA THR A 854 -16.41 41.93 19.22
C THR A 854 -14.92 41.74 18.88
N ALA A 855 -14.16 42.84 18.79
CA ALA A 855 -12.70 42.87 18.65
C ALA A 855 -12.16 44.30 18.93
N ASP A 856 -10.84 44.54 18.84
CA ASP A 856 -10.31 45.92 18.88
C ASP A 856 -10.51 46.64 17.55
N LYS A 857 -10.34 45.92 16.43
CA LYS A 857 -10.60 46.41 15.08
C LYS A 857 -11.48 45.45 14.31
N VAL A 858 -12.54 45.96 13.68
CA VAL A 858 -13.47 45.17 12.87
C VAL A 858 -13.62 45.82 11.50
N SER A 859 -13.38 45.04 10.45
CA SER A 859 -13.66 45.37 9.06
C SER A 859 -14.64 44.34 8.52
N ILE A 860 -15.81 44.77 8.07
CA ILE A 860 -16.84 43.91 7.46
C ILE A 860 -17.25 44.56 6.14
N ASP A 861 -16.95 43.89 5.04
CA ASP A 861 -17.31 44.29 3.68
C ASP A 861 -18.36 43.33 3.10
N LEU A 862 -19.59 43.83 2.99
CA LEU A 862 -20.76 43.16 2.40
C LEU A 862 -21.16 43.80 1.06
N SER A 863 -20.36 44.73 0.52
CA SER A 863 -20.75 45.57 -0.62
C SER A 863 -21.04 44.80 -1.90
N GLY A 864 -20.42 43.64 -2.09
CA GLY A 864 -20.65 42.74 -3.23
C GLY A 864 -21.81 41.75 -3.06
N THR A 865 -22.45 41.70 -1.88
CA THR A 865 -23.54 40.76 -1.61
C THR A 865 -24.87 41.23 -2.22
N ILE A 866 -25.79 40.29 -2.46
CA ILE A 866 -27.10 40.58 -3.11
C ILE A 866 -28.29 40.39 -2.15
N GLY A 867 -28.13 39.62 -1.07
CA GLY A 867 -29.22 39.33 -0.13
C GLY A 867 -29.36 40.37 1.00
N ALA A 868 -30.50 40.36 1.69
CA ALA A 868 -30.70 41.14 2.92
C ALA A 868 -29.86 40.51 4.06
N ASN A 869 -28.68 41.06 4.30
CA ASN A 869 -27.74 40.53 5.30
C ASN A 869 -28.24 40.76 6.72
N SER A 870 -27.81 39.90 7.65
CA SER A 870 -28.23 39.97 9.06
C SER A 870 -27.02 40.09 9.98
N LEU A 871 -26.98 41.16 10.77
CA LEU A 871 -25.92 41.48 11.74
C LEU A 871 -26.55 42.15 12.97
N LYS A 872 -26.28 41.64 14.18
CA LYS A 872 -26.80 42.25 15.43
C LYS A 872 -26.16 43.62 15.69
N GLY A 873 -24.85 43.69 15.54
CA GLY A 873 -24.05 44.89 15.76
C GLY A 873 -22.56 44.60 15.83
N ILE A 874 -21.76 45.64 15.89
CA ILE A 874 -20.29 45.57 15.96
C ILE A 874 -19.82 46.36 17.19
N GLN A 875 -19.01 45.74 18.04
CA GLN A 875 -18.40 46.40 19.20
C GLN A 875 -16.87 46.41 19.06
N ALA A 876 -16.28 47.58 18.81
CA ALA A 876 -14.83 47.75 18.63
C ALA A 876 -14.34 49.19 18.85
N ASP A 877 -13.02 49.41 18.83
CA ASP A 877 -12.44 50.78 18.80
C ASP A 877 -12.45 51.34 17.38
N THR A 878 -12.07 50.52 16.40
CA THR A 878 -12.02 50.89 14.99
C THR A 878 -12.96 50.01 14.19
N ILE A 879 -13.91 50.63 13.50
CA ILE A 879 -14.90 49.92 12.67
C ILE A 879 -14.80 50.40 11.22
N VAL A 880 -14.73 49.46 10.29
CA VAL A 880 -15.00 49.69 8.87
C VAL A 880 -16.17 48.79 8.50
N TYR A 881 -17.31 49.37 8.17
CA TYR A 881 -18.49 48.63 7.74
C TYR A 881 -18.89 49.08 6.35
N LYS A 882 -19.02 48.13 5.42
CA LYS A 882 -19.64 48.36 4.11
C LYS A 882 -20.83 47.43 3.95
N GLY A 883 -22.03 48.00 3.93
CA GLY A 883 -23.29 47.31 3.68
C GLY A 883 -23.43 46.91 2.22
N SER A 884 -24.49 46.15 1.93
CA SER A 884 -24.86 45.78 0.55
C SER A 884 -25.31 47.02 -0.20
N THR A 885 -24.83 47.18 -1.44
CA THR A 885 -25.26 48.28 -2.32
C THR A 885 -26.72 48.16 -2.76
N GLN A 886 -27.35 46.99 -2.61
CA GLN A 886 -28.70 46.69 -3.12
C GLN A 886 -29.76 46.58 -2.01
N THR A 887 -29.35 46.10 -0.84
CA THR A 887 -30.27 45.65 0.21
C THR A 887 -29.86 46.19 1.57
N ALA A 888 -30.79 46.82 2.28
CA ALA A 888 -30.60 47.19 3.68
C ALA A 888 -30.42 45.94 4.57
N LEU A 889 -29.87 46.14 5.77
CA LEU A 889 -29.80 45.08 6.79
C LEU A 889 -31.20 44.56 7.15
N ASP A 890 -31.32 43.25 7.33
CA ASP A 890 -32.58 42.58 7.69
C ASP A 890 -33.07 42.98 9.10
N ALA A 891 -34.39 42.98 9.28
CA ALA A 891 -35.08 43.39 10.52
C ALA A 891 -34.90 42.42 11.70
N THR A 892 -34.13 41.34 11.54
CA THR A 892 -33.93 40.32 12.58
C THR A 892 -33.27 40.87 13.86
N SER A 893 -32.64 42.06 13.82
CA SER A 893 -32.11 42.79 14.99
C SER A 893 -33.07 43.84 15.59
N GLY A 894 -34.29 43.99 15.04
CA GLY A 894 -35.35 44.85 15.55
C GLY A 894 -35.98 45.75 14.50
N THR A 895 -35.17 46.53 13.77
CA THR A 895 -35.64 47.46 12.72
C THR A 895 -34.84 47.22 11.43
N ALA A 896 -35.53 47.08 10.29
CA ALA A 896 -34.87 46.96 8.99
C ALA A 896 -33.97 48.18 8.72
N GLY A 897 -32.79 47.95 8.13
CA GLY A 897 -31.81 49.00 7.82
C GLY A 897 -31.03 49.54 9.02
N GLN A 898 -31.18 48.95 10.22
CA GLN A 898 -30.43 49.42 11.39
C GLN A 898 -29.00 48.87 11.44
N ILE A 899 -28.01 49.75 11.37
CA ILE A 899 -26.60 49.48 11.59
C ILE A 899 -26.24 49.86 13.04
N SER A 900 -25.93 48.88 13.88
CA SER A 900 -25.58 49.12 15.30
C SER A 900 -24.07 49.04 15.52
N LEU A 901 -23.46 50.17 15.87
CA LEU A 901 -22.04 50.28 16.22
C LEU A 901 -21.89 50.63 17.71
N ILE A 902 -20.98 49.96 18.39
CA ILE A 902 -20.78 50.11 19.84
C ILE A 902 -19.31 50.41 20.12
N ALA A 903 -19.03 51.58 20.67
CA ALA A 903 -17.71 51.91 21.18
C ALA A 903 -17.40 51.06 22.42
N LYS A 904 -16.34 50.26 22.37
CA LYS A 904 -15.95 49.38 23.49
C LYS A 904 -15.28 50.18 24.62
N GLN A 905 -15.33 49.63 25.85
CA GLN A 905 -14.73 50.23 27.05
C GLN A 905 -14.07 49.19 27.99
N ASP A 906 -13.02 48.56 27.50
CA ASP A 906 -12.12 47.59 28.15
C ASP A 906 -10.68 48.14 28.35
N ALA A 907 -9.76 47.29 28.83
CA ALA A 907 -8.38 47.68 29.16
C ALA A 907 -7.54 48.18 27.98
N ASN A 908 -7.86 47.74 26.77
CA ASN A 908 -7.13 48.08 25.56
C ASN A 908 -7.85 49.12 24.72
N SER A 909 -9.02 49.59 25.18
CA SER A 909 -9.85 50.52 24.42
C SER A 909 -9.12 51.82 24.10
N LYS A 910 -9.43 52.34 22.93
CA LYS A 910 -8.89 53.56 22.35
C LYS A 910 -10.05 54.48 22.04
N ASP A 911 -9.70 55.61 21.44
CA ASP A 911 -10.67 56.50 20.82
C ASP A 911 -11.44 55.78 19.71
N PHE A 912 -12.75 55.99 19.68
CA PHE A 912 -13.65 55.32 18.76
C PHE A 912 -13.63 55.99 17.39
N ASN A 913 -13.33 55.20 16.36
CA ASN A 913 -13.33 55.65 14.98
C ASN A 913 -14.10 54.67 14.09
N ALA A 914 -15.12 55.15 13.38
CA ALA A 914 -15.88 54.35 12.44
C ALA A 914 -15.91 54.95 11.04
N THR A 915 -15.82 54.10 10.03
CA THR A 915 -16.14 54.41 8.63
C THR A 915 -17.28 53.50 8.17
N VAL A 916 -18.36 54.10 7.72
CA VAL A 916 -19.60 53.41 7.33
C VAL A 916 -19.90 53.68 5.86
N SER A 917 -20.21 52.64 5.10
CA SER A 917 -20.84 52.73 3.79
C SER A 917 -22.13 51.94 3.86
N ALA A 918 -23.29 52.58 3.95
CA ALA A 918 -24.57 51.87 4.11
C ALA A 918 -25.14 51.43 2.74
N SER A 919 -26.43 51.10 2.67
CA SER A 919 -27.07 50.58 1.46
C SER A 919 -27.62 51.72 0.58
N GLY A 920 -28.11 51.39 -0.62
CA GLY A 920 -28.86 52.34 -1.46
C GLY A 920 -30.32 52.54 -1.03
N GLN A 921 -30.69 52.16 0.19
CA GLN A 921 -32.05 52.25 0.74
C GLN A 921 -32.00 52.95 2.10
N ASN A 922 -33.17 53.25 2.68
CA ASN A 922 -33.25 53.95 3.97
C ASN A 922 -32.59 53.14 5.09
N ASP A 923 -31.53 53.68 5.67
CA ASP A 923 -30.75 53.08 6.74
C ASP A 923 -30.74 53.95 8.02
N THR A 924 -30.51 53.31 9.16
CA THR A 924 -30.36 53.98 10.45
C THR A 924 -29.06 53.56 11.11
N LEU A 925 -28.13 54.49 11.26
CA LEU A 925 -26.87 54.27 11.97
C LEU A 925 -27.03 54.59 13.46
N LYS A 926 -27.02 53.57 14.31
CA LYS A 926 -27.05 53.72 15.76
C LYS A 926 -25.66 53.54 16.34
N VAL A 927 -25.15 54.58 16.99
CA VAL A 927 -23.84 54.58 17.67
C VAL A 927 -24.04 54.68 19.17
N ALA A 928 -23.63 53.63 19.89
CA ALA A 928 -23.74 53.55 21.34
C ALA A 928 -22.37 53.34 21.99
N VAL A 929 -22.29 53.47 23.31
CA VAL A 929 -21.07 53.20 24.08
C VAL A 929 -21.34 52.06 25.06
N ALA A 930 -20.49 51.05 25.02
CA ALA A 930 -20.56 49.90 25.91
C ALA A 930 -20.37 50.32 27.37
N THR A 931 -20.96 49.56 28.29
CA THR A 931 -20.71 49.74 29.73
C THR A 931 -19.21 49.54 30.03
N LYS A 932 -18.62 50.46 30.81
CA LYS A 932 -17.22 50.38 31.21
C LYS A 932 -16.95 49.13 32.07
N VAL A 933 -15.89 48.40 31.74
CA VAL A 933 -15.42 47.26 32.55
C VAL A 933 -14.76 47.77 33.84
N ALA A 934 -15.40 47.50 34.99
CA ALA A 934 -15.15 48.18 36.27
C ALA A 934 -13.71 48.16 36.81
N THR A 935 -12.90 47.16 36.49
CA THR A 935 -11.58 46.95 37.09
C THR A 935 -10.40 47.34 36.19
N VAL A 936 -10.62 47.55 34.89
CA VAL A 936 -9.54 47.74 33.91
C VAL A 936 -9.89 48.64 32.71
N GLY A 937 -11.15 49.05 32.52
CA GLY A 937 -11.59 49.81 31.33
C GLY A 937 -10.92 51.18 31.18
N LYS A 938 -10.42 51.49 29.97
CA LYS A 938 -10.04 52.86 29.59
C LYS A 938 -11.29 53.66 29.25
N ASP A 939 -11.29 54.91 29.67
CA ASP A 939 -12.40 55.82 29.38
C ASP A 939 -12.38 56.28 27.93
N LEU A 940 -13.55 56.23 27.28
CA LEU A 940 -13.75 56.77 25.95
C LEU A 940 -13.69 58.31 25.97
N LYS A 941 -12.82 58.90 25.15
CA LYS A 941 -12.66 60.36 25.04
C LYS A 941 -13.23 60.92 23.75
N THR A 942 -13.09 60.22 22.64
CA THR A 942 -13.57 60.70 21.34
C THR A 942 -14.39 59.67 20.60
N VAL A 943 -15.41 60.16 19.89
CA VAL A 943 -16.25 59.41 18.95
C VAL A 943 -16.16 60.12 17.61
N THR A 944 -15.56 59.46 16.63
CA THR A 944 -15.49 59.95 15.25
C THR A 944 -16.16 58.97 14.31
N VAL A 945 -17.08 59.45 13.48
CA VAL A 945 -17.82 58.64 12.51
C VAL A 945 -17.76 59.35 11.15
N SER A 946 -17.46 58.58 10.12
CA SER A 946 -17.26 59.08 8.75
C SER A 946 -17.81 58.10 7.72
N GLY A 947 -17.90 58.53 6.47
CA GLY A 947 -18.26 57.68 5.35
C GLY A 947 -19.49 58.20 4.60
N ASP A 948 -20.34 57.29 4.17
CA ASP A 948 -21.45 57.54 3.24
C ASP A 948 -22.65 56.65 3.60
N MET A 949 -23.80 57.24 3.91
CA MET A 949 -25.01 56.47 4.22
C MET A 949 -25.78 56.00 2.96
N GLY A 950 -25.30 56.35 1.77
CA GLY A 950 -25.90 55.91 0.51
C GLY A 950 -26.84 56.94 -0.10
N GLU A 951 -27.80 56.47 -0.90
CA GLU A 951 -28.77 57.33 -1.62
C GLU A 951 -30.19 57.10 -1.06
N GLY A 952 -30.31 56.66 0.19
CA GLY A 952 -31.61 56.56 0.86
C GLY A 952 -32.25 57.94 1.00
N LEU A 953 -33.58 57.97 1.14
CA LEU A 953 -34.32 59.23 1.26
C LEU A 953 -34.64 59.59 2.71
N GLN A 954 -34.26 58.73 3.66
CA GLN A 954 -34.56 58.85 5.09
C GLN A 954 -33.41 58.29 5.94
N ASP A 955 -32.18 58.35 5.43
CA ASP A 955 -30.98 57.93 6.13
C ASP A 955 -30.75 58.82 7.34
N LYS A 956 -30.54 58.17 8.48
CA LYS A 956 -30.37 58.88 9.75
C LYS A 956 -29.34 58.26 10.66
N TYR A 957 -28.85 59.05 11.61
CA TYR A 957 -27.99 58.55 12.68
C TYR A 957 -28.44 58.96 14.08
N GLU A 958 -28.13 58.12 15.06
CA GLU A 958 -28.46 58.34 16.47
C GLU A 958 -27.23 58.04 17.34
N PHE A 959 -26.83 59.01 18.16
CA PHE A 959 -25.76 58.86 19.16
C PHE A 959 -26.23 59.27 20.56
N SER A 960 -25.85 58.45 21.55
CA SER A 960 -25.98 58.76 22.98
C SER A 960 -24.65 58.58 23.70
N GLY A 961 -24.24 59.60 24.46
CA GLY A 961 -23.04 59.58 25.30
C GLY A 961 -23.16 58.75 26.58
N THR A 962 -24.24 57.99 26.76
CA THR A 962 -24.43 57.11 27.93
C THR A 962 -23.23 56.17 28.10
N ASN A 963 -22.76 56.00 29.34
CA ASN A 963 -21.53 55.27 29.72
C ASN A 963 -20.18 55.95 29.41
N ALA A 964 -20.13 57.12 28.76
CA ALA A 964 -18.88 57.79 28.37
C ALA A 964 -18.54 59.01 29.24
N ALA A 965 -18.26 58.82 30.54
CA ALA A 965 -18.07 59.93 31.48
C ALA A 965 -16.91 60.89 31.12
N GLU A 966 -15.87 60.40 30.43
CA GLU A 966 -14.71 61.19 30.01
C GLU A 966 -14.78 61.69 28.55
N LEU A 967 -15.95 61.61 27.91
CA LEU A 967 -16.14 62.04 26.53
C LEU A 967 -15.86 63.54 26.38
N THR A 968 -14.95 63.89 25.47
CA THR A 968 -14.58 65.28 25.15
C THR A 968 -14.94 65.69 23.72
N LYS A 969 -14.91 64.76 22.75
CA LYS A 969 -15.17 65.07 21.34
C LYS A 969 -16.16 64.11 20.71
N ILE A 970 -17.14 64.65 19.99
CA ILE A 970 -18.08 63.93 19.14
C ILE A 970 -17.99 64.53 17.73
N ASP A 971 -17.74 63.72 16.71
CA ASP A 971 -17.51 64.19 15.35
C ASP A 971 -18.17 63.28 14.30
N PHE A 972 -19.29 63.72 13.76
CA PHE A 972 -20.01 63.07 12.65
C PHE A 972 -19.85 63.83 11.33
N SER A 973 -19.04 64.90 11.29
CA SER A 973 -18.92 65.78 10.13
C SER A 973 -18.34 65.10 8.87
N GLY A 974 -17.69 63.95 9.05
CA GLY A 974 -17.18 63.12 7.96
C GLY A 974 -18.23 62.19 7.33
N LEU A 975 -19.46 62.12 7.86
CA LEU A 975 -20.54 61.26 7.38
C LEU A 975 -21.41 62.02 6.38
N ARG A 976 -21.57 61.46 5.17
CA ARG A 976 -22.29 62.07 4.05
C ARG A 976 -23.61 61.37 3.77
N ASN A 977 -24.47 62.05 3.00
CA ASN A 977 -25.80 61.59 2.59
C ASN A 977 -26.69 61.20 3.78
N VAL A 978 -26.80 62.13 4.74
CA VAL A 978 -27.61 61.96 5.94
C VAL A 978 -28.74 62.97 5.87
N GLU A 979 -29.99 62.53 5.94
CA GLU A 979 -31.15 63.43 5.97
C GLU A 979 -31.36 64.02 7.37
N SER A 980 -31.13 63.23 8.42
CA SER A 980 -31.29 63.70 9.80
C SER A 980 -30.42 62.97 10.83
N GLY A 981 -30.13 63.65 11.94
CA GLY A 981 -29.28 63.12 13.00
C GLY A 981 -29.72 63.49 14.39
N THR A 982 -29.33 62.69 15.37
CA THR A 982 -29.50 63.04 16.79
C THR A 982 -28.24 62.75 17.57
N ILE A 983 -27.70 63.77 18.24
CA ILE A 983 -26.57 63.66 19.17
C ILE A 983 -27.07 64.06 20.56
N THR A 984 -27.14 63.11 21.47
CA THR A 984 -27.52 63.38 22.87
C THR A 984 -26.34 63.10 23.80
N THR A 985 -25.90 64.14 24.53
CA THR A 985 -25.05 63.96 25.70
C THR A 985 -25.93 63.84 26.95
N VAL A 986 -25.49 63.04 27.92
CA VAL A 986 -26.22 62.78 29.17
C VAL A 986 -25.53 63.47 30.35
N THR A 987 -26.20 63.56 31.51
CA THR A 987 -25.70 64.23 32.73
C THR A 987 -24.28 63.81 33.14
N ALA A 988 -23.87 62.57 32.83
CA ALA A 988 -22.51 62.09 33.12
C ALA A 988 -21.42 62.68 32.20
N ASN A 989 -21.77 63.18 31.01
CA ASN A 989 -20.82 63.73 30.04
C ASN A 989 -20.52 65.21 30.35
N THR A 990 -19.71 65.47 31.38
CA THR A 990 -19.43 66.85 31.86
C THR A 990 -18.18 67.47 31.24
N LYS A 991 -17.54 66.83 30.26
CA LYS A 991 -16.19 67.20 29.76
C LYS A 991 -16.16 67.53 28.26
N ILE A 992 -17.32 67.80 27.66
CA ILE A 992 -17.43 68.04 26.22
C ILE A 992 -16.69 69.32 25.83
N GLU A 993 -15.79 69.20 24.86
CA GLU A 993 -15.05 70.30 24.23
C GLU A 993 -15.61 70.60 22.83
N SER A 994 -16.00 69.57 22.08
CA SER A 994 -16.60 69.77 20.76
C SER A 994 -17.60 68.71 20.34
N ILE A 995 -18.64 69.16 19.62
CA ILE A 995 -19.63 68.33 18.93
C ILE A 995 -19.71 68.81 17.48
N LYS A 996 -19.65 67.88 16.52
CA LYS A 996 -19.89 68.18 15.10
C LYS A 996 -20.97 67.25 14.54
N GLY A 997 -22.05 67.85 14.03
CA GLY A 997 -23.09 67.19 13.26
C GLY A 997 -22.66 66.93 11.81
N THR A 998 -23.63 66.55 10.99
CA THR A 998 -23.50 66.27 9.56
C THR A 998 -23.92 67.49 8.74
N ALA A 999 -24.10 67.36 7.42
CA ALA A 999 -24.73 68.42 6.62
C ALA A 999 -26.27 68.32 6.59
N GLY A 1000 -26.86 67.27 7.17
CA GLY A 1000 -28.30 67.03 7.25
C GLY A 1000 -28.98 67.81 8.37
N ASN A 1001 -30.24 67.47 8.68
CA ASN A 1001 -30.97 68.09 9.78
C ASN A 1001 -30.58 67.46 11.13
N ASP A 1002 -29.77 68.15 11.93
CA ASP A 1002 -29.22 67.59 13.16
C ASP A 1002 -29.88 68.14 14.43
N GLU A 1003 -30.29 67.25 15.34
CA GLU A 1003 -30.72 67.58 16.71
C GLU A 1003 -29.59 67.26 17.72
N ILE A 1004 -29.00 68.30 18.29
CA ILE A 1004 -27.87 68.21 19.22
C ILE A 1004 -28.30 68.67 20.61
N THR A 1005 -28.12 67.84 21.62
CA THR A 1005 -28.38 68.16 23.03
C THR A 1005 -27.10 68.08 23.86
N LEU A 1006 -26.69 69.21 24.41
CA LEU A 1006 -25.58 69.33 25.35
C LEU A 1006 -26.09 69.21 26.80
N ALA A 1007 -25.49 68.32 27.57
CA ALA A 1007 -25.85 68.07 28.96
C ALA A 1007 -25.46 69.24 29.87
N ASP A 1008 -26.16 69.35 30.97
CA ASP A 1008 -25.90 70.30 32.05
C ASP A 1008 -24.49 70.17 32.67
N ALA A 1009 -24.08 71.23 33.38
CA ALA A 1009 -22.91 71.23 34.27
C ALA A 1009 -21.58 70.82 33.59
N GLN A 1010 -21.33 71.35 32.39
CA GLN A 1010 -20.06 71.15 31.71
C GLN A 1010 -18.89 71.80 32.49
N THR A 1011 -17.73 71.16 32.47
CA THR A 1011 -16.50 71.57 33.18
C THR A 1011 -15.49 72.27 32.29
N LYS A 1012 -15.66 72.21 30.97
CA LYS A 1012 -14.76 72.85 30.01
C LYS A 1012 -15.12 74.32 29.83
N GLU A 1013 -14.09 75.17 29.75
CA GLU A 1013 -14.25 76.61 29.58
C GLU A 1013 -14.79 76.97 28.19
N ASN A 1014 -14.39 76.23 27.15
CA ASN A 1014 -14.82 76.49 25.78
C ASN A 1014 -15.39 75.22 25.18
N ILE A 1015 -16.60 75.33 24.66
CA ILE A 1015 -17.35 74.23 24.04
C ILE A 1015 -17.76 74.69 22.65
N THR A 1016 -17.43 73.92 21.62
CA THR A 1016 -17.81 74.24 20.23
C THR A 1016 -18.82 73.23 19.70
N ILE A 1017 -19.96 73.69 19.23
CA ILE A 1017 -20.97 72.88 18.56
C ILE A 1017 -21.03 73.34 17.10
N GLU A 1018 -20.78 72.45 16.16
CA GLU A 1018 -20.89 72.73 14.72
C GLU A 1018 -22.04 71.87 14.17
N THR A 1019 -23.05 72.53 13.60
CA THR A 1019 -24.30 71.86 13.20
C THR A 1019 -24.31 71.40 11.75
N GLY A 1020 -23.61 72.13 10.86
CA GLY A 1020 -23.60 71.88 9.41
C GLY A 1020 -24.74 72.58 8.69
N GLU A 1021 -24.93 72.33 7.39
CA GLU A 1021 -25.77 73.16 6.51
C GLU A 1021 -27.29 72.99 6.67
N GLY A 1022 -27.78 71.88 7.23
CA GLY A 1022 -29.21 71.56 7.29
C GLY A 1022 -30.04 72.45 8.22
N THR A 1023 -31.30 72.09 8.43
CA THR A 1023 -32.18 72.72 9.43
C THR A 1023 -31.93 72.06 10.78
N ASN A 1024 -31.12 72.70 11.62
CA ASN A 1024 -30.61 72.09 12.83
C ASN A 1024 -31.31 72.58 14.09
N LYS A 1025 -31.22 71.78 15.15
CA LYS A 1025 -31.68 72.14 16.49
C LYS A 1025 -30.58 71.89 17.50
N VAL A 1026 -30.15 72.92 18.22
CA VAL A 1026 -29.19 72.79 19.32
C VAL A 1026 -29.88 73.15 20.62
N THR A 1027 -29.82 72.26 21.61
CA THR A 1027 -30.26 72.53 22.98
C THR A 1027 -29.03 72.53 23.89
N THR A 1028 -28.76 73.65 24.55
CA THR A 1028 -27.62 73.77 25.46
C THR A 1028 -28.00 73.43 26.90
N GLY A 1029 -26.99 73.11 27.72
CA GLY A 1029 -27.14 72.88 29.15
C GLY A 1029 -26.92 74.13 30.00
N THR A 1030 -27.12 73.97 31.30
CA THR A 1030 -26.81 74.96 32.34
C THR A 1030 -25.32 75.26 32.41
N VAL A 1031 -25.00 76.55 32.48
CA VAL A 1031 -23.63 77.05 32.66
C VAL A 1031 -23.34 77.10 34.16
N THR A 1032 -22.37 76.35 34.67
CA THR A 1032 -22.07 76.31 36.11
C THR A 1032 -20.64 76.74 36.47
N ALA A 1033 -19.73 76.76 35.50
CA ALA A 1033 -18.35 77.18 35.73
C ALA A 1033 -18.24 78.72 35.78
N THR A 1034 -17.25 79.21 36.54
CA THR A 1034 -17.01 80.66 36.63
C THR A 1034 -16.66 81.27 35.28
N LYS A 1035 -16.06 80.49 34.38
CA LYS A 1035 -15.78 80.81 32.99
C LYS A 1035 -16.23 79.66 32.09
N GLN A 1036 -17.22 79.91 31.24
CA GLN A 1036 -17.71 78.97 30.24
C GLN A 1036 -18.39 79.69 29.06
N VAL A 1037 -17.87 79.44 27.87
CA VAL A 1037 -18.42 79.91 26.60
C VAL A 1037 -18.83 78.70 25.76
N ILE A 1038 -20.10 78.67 25.38
CA ILE A 1038 -20.63 77.68 24.44
C ILE A 1038 -20.74 78.38 23.09
N THR A 1039 -19.88 78.02 22.14
CA THR A 1039 -19.95 78.52 20.77
C THR A 1039 -20.72 77.54 19.91
N ILE A 1040 -21.83 77.99 19.33
CA ILE A 1040 -22.61 77.26 18.35
C ILE A 1040 -22.33 77.88 16.98
N LYS A 1041 -21.87 77.08 16.03
CA LYS A 1041 -21.75 77.46 14.63
C LYS A 1041 -22.94 76.89 13.88
N GLY A 1042 -23.84 77.79 13.50
CA GLY A 1042 -24.98 77.51 12.64
C GLY A 1042 -24.57 77.17 11.20
N GLY A 1043 -25.56 76.75 10.43
CA GLY A 1043 -25.47 76.45 9.00
C GLY A 1043 -26.15 77.50 8.14
N SER A 1044 -26.36 77.15 6.86
CA SER A 1044 -27.20 77.95 5.95
C SER A 1044 -28.70 77.68 6.07
N GLY A 1045 -29.11 76.62 6.78
CA GLY A 1045 -30.51 76.28 7.02
C GLY A 1045 -31.16 77.13 8.13
N ASN A 1046 -32.49 76.98 8.27
CA ASN A 1046 -33.26 77.71 9.29
C ASN A 1046 -33.11 77.02 10.65
N ASP A 1047 -32.08 77.38 11.40
CA ASP A 1047 -31.68 76.70 12.62
C ASP A 1047 -32.52 77.11 13.84
N THR A 1048 -32.56 76.26 14.85
CA THR A 1048 -33.17 76.53 16.17
C THR A 1048 -32.17 76.30 17.29
N PHE A 1049 -31.77 77.37 17.97
CA PHE A 1049 -30.83 77.37 19.09
C PHE A 1049 -31.58 77.58 20.41
N ASP A 1050 -31.89 76.50 21.13
CA ASP A 1050 -32.43 76.56 22.49
C ASP A 1050 -31.32 76.73 23.52
N VAL A 1051 -31.13 77.98 23.91
CA VAL A 1051 -30.11 78.43 24.87
C VAL A 1051 -30.72 78.84 26.22
N SER A 1052 -31.99 78.51 26.44
CA SER A 1052 -32.76 78.93 27.60
C SER A 1052 -32.22 78.39 28.93
N ALA A 1053 -31.51 77.26 28.89
CA ALA A 1053 -30.84 76.69 30.04
C ALA A 1053 -29.48 77.35 30.35
N SER A 1054 -28.81 77.97 29.36
CA SER A 1054 -27.50 78.60 29.50
C SER A 1054 -27.56 79.98 30.16
N LYS A 1055 -27.92 79.94 31.44
CA LYS A 1055 -28.07 81.13 32.29
C LYS A 1055 -26.74 81.50 32.95
N ILE A 1056 -26.57 82.78 33.29
CA ILE A 1056 -25.54 83.22 34.20
C ILE A 1056 -25.79 82.54 35.56
N ALA A 1057 -24.89 81.66 35.97
CA ALA A 1057 -24.98 80.98 37.27
C ALA A 1057 -24.00 81.58 38.26
N GLY A 1058 -24.41 81.76 39.52
CA GLY A 1058 -23.55 82.33 40.57
C GLY A 1058 -23.41 83.86 40.49
N SER A 1059 -23.24 84.51 41.63
CA SER A 1059 -23.10 85.97 41.71
C SER A 1059 -21.74 86.46 41.18
N GLY A 1060 -21.65 87.74 40.85
CA GLY A 1060 -20.39 88.39 40.51
C GLY A 1060 -19.93 88.19 39.06
N PHE A 1061 -20.85 87.99 38.11
CA PHE A 1061 -20.51 88.08 36.68
C PHE A 1061 -20.03 89.49 36.35
N ASP A 1062 -18.82 89.61 35.84
CA ASP A 1062 -18.25 90.88 35.38
C ASP A 1062 -17.89 90.88 33.90
N GLY A 1063 -17.96 89.70 33.24
CA GLY A 1063 -17.58 89.49 31.85
C GLY A 1063 -16.13 89.85 31.54
N SER A 1064 -15.22 89.71 32.52
CA SER A 1064 -13.77 89.69 32.29
C SER A 1064 -13.35 88.38 31.62
N SER A 1065 -12.13 88.30 31.09
CA SER A 1065 -11.61 87.07 30.44
C SER A 1065 -11.64 85.83 31.32
N ASP A 1066 -11.64 86.00 32.65
CA ASP A 1066 -11.65 84.92 33.64
C ASP A 1066 -13.07 84.61 34.17
N ASN A 1067 -14.09 85.29 33.64
CA ASN A 1067 -15.46 85.23 34.15
C ASN A 1067 -16.52 85.45 33.04
N LEU A 1068 -16.29 84.84 31.88
CA LEU A 1068 -17.24 84.84 30.76
C LEU A 1068 -18.26 83.71 30.91
N ARG A 1069 -19.55 84.03 30.85
CA ARG A 1069 -20.67 83.07 30.94
C ARG A 1069 -21.73 83.44 29.92
N TYR A 1070 -21.58 82.97 28.69
CA TYR A 1070 -22.52 83.27 27.61
C TYR A 1070 -22.49 82.18 26.53
N THR A 1071 -23.52 82.18 25.68
CA THR A 1071 -23.53 81.36 24.46
C THR A 1071 -23.19 82.25 23.27
N ALA A 1072 -22.18 81.91 22.48
CA ALA A 1072 -21.93 82.54 21.19
C ALA A 1072 -22.66 81.76 20.10
N ILE A 1073 -23.32 82.47 19.18
CA ILE A 1073 -23.87 81.89 17.96
C ILE A 1073 -23.17 82.56 16.78
N GLU A 1074 -22.46 81.77 16.00
CA GLU A 1074 -21.79 82.15 14.75
C GLU A 1074 -22.62 81.64 13.56
N ASN A 1075 -22.49 82.31 12.41
CA ASN A 1075 -23.16 81.96 11.15
C ASN A 1075 -24.70 81.95 11.23
N LEU A 1076 -25.29 82.94 11.91
CA LEU A 1076 -26.75 83.11 11.86
C LEU A 1076 -27.20 83.47 10.44
N THR A 1077 -28.40 83.03 10.09
CA THR A 1077 -29.11 83.38 8.86
C THR A 1077 -30.51 83.92 9.13
N VAL A 1078 -31.14 84.47 8.10
CA VAL A 1078 -32.54 84.94 8.18
C VAL A 1078 -33.45 83.73 8.20
N GLY A 1079 -34.30 83.63 9.23
CA GLY A 1079 -35.17 82.48 9.49
C GLY A 1079 -34.79 81.69 10.74
N ASP A 1080 -33.56 81.87 11.24
CA ASP A 1080 -33.08 81.23 12.47
C ASP A 1080 -33.88 81.65 13.70
N LYS A 1081 -33.95 80.74 14.67
CA LYS A 1081 -34.65 80.93 15.93
C LYS A 1081 -33.72 80.72 17.11
N ILE A 1082 -33.69 81.68 18.04
CA ILE A 1082 -32.95 81.56 19.30
C ILE A 1082 -33.96 81.52 20.44
N LYS A 1083 -34.10 80.39 21.11
CA LYS A 1083 -34.94 80.28 22.31
C LYS A 1083 -34.13 80.63 23.54
N ILE A 1084 -34.36 81.82 24.08
CA ILE A 1084 -33.56 82.40 25.16
C ILE A 1084 -34.15 82.15 26.56
N SER A 1085 -35.43 81.79 26.63
CA SER A 1085 -36.14 81.47 27.88
C SER A 1085 -37.31 80.52 27.62
N GLY A 1086 -37.93 79.97 28.66
CA GLY A 1086 -39.18 79.19 28.52
C GLY A 1086 -40.45 80.04 28.36
N SER A 1087 -40.32 81.35 28.57
CA SER A 1087 -41.39 82.35 28.44
C SER A 1087 -40.75 83.74 28.38
N ALA A 1088 -41.21 84.60 27.48
CA ALA A 1088 -40.78 85.99 27.38
C ALA A 1088 -41.97 86.90 27.06
N THR A 1089 -41.77 88.21 27.20
CA THR A 1089 -42.72 89.21 26.74
C THR A 1089 -42.65 89.28 25.22
N ALA A 1090 -43.73 88.91 24.54
CA ALA A 1090 -43.79 88.93 23.09
C ALA A 1090 -43.66 90.36 22.52
N GLY A 1091 -42.91 90.53 21.43
CA GLY A 1091 -42.66 91.84 20.82
C GLY A 1091 -41.37 91.88 19.99
N ALA A 1092 -40.91 93.10 19.64
CA ALA A 1092 -39.60 93.30 19.04
C ALA A 1092 -38.49 93.25 20.11
N VAL A 1093 -37.29 92.80 19.73
CA VAL A 1093 -36.11 92.89 20.60
C VAL A 1093 -35.75 94.36 20.85
N GLU A 1094 -35.60 94.75 22.11
CA GLU A 1094 -35.41 96.15 22.49
C GLU A 1094 -33.92 96.55 22.33
N LYS A 1095 -33.62 97.41 21.37
CA LYS A 1095 -32.25 97.86 21.08
C LYS A 1095 -31.81 98.94 22.07
N VAL A 1096 -30.66 98.74 22.71
CA VAL A 1096 -30.06 99.70 23.64
C VAL A 1096 -28.74 100.18 23.05
N TYR A 1097 -28.72 101.44 22.64
CA TYR A 1097 -27.52 102.08 22.11
C TYR A 1097 -26.67 102.61 23.26
N LEU A 1098 -25.47 102.04 23.40
CA LEU A 1098 -24.52 102.36 24.47
C LEU A 1098 -23.34 103.15 23.89
N ASP A 1099 -23.10 104.36 24.40
CA ASP A 1099 -21.94 105.19 24.00
C ASP A 1099 -20.79 105.00 24.99
N PRO A 1100 -19.62 104.48 24.57
CA PRO A 1100 -18.46 104.35 25.43
C PRO A 1100 -17.86 105.69 25.89
N ASN A 1101 -18.30 106.82 25.32
CA ASN A 1101 -17.75 108.16 25.57
C ASN A 1101 -16.22 108.24 25.38
N GLY A 1102 -15.66 107.39 24.51
CA GLY A 1102 -14.22 107.28 24.26
C GLY A 1102 -13.40 106.56 25.34
N ASN A 1103 -14.02 105.97 26.36
CA ASN A 1103 -13.32 105.25 27.43
C ASN A 1103 -13.08 103.77 27.09
N THR A 1104 -11.94 103.23 27.53
CA THR A 1104 -11.72 101.79 27.61
C THR A 1104 -12.22 101.27 28.95
N TYR A 1105 -13.06 100.24 28.92
CA TYR A 1105 -13.63 99.62 30.12
C TYR A 1105 -12.90 98.32 30.46
N ALA A 1106 -12.68 98.09 31.75
CA ALA A 1106 -11.91 96.94 32.25
C ALA A 1106 -12.59 95.59 31.96
N ASN A 1107 -13.92 95.54 31.89
CA ASN A 1107 -14.71 94.34 31.60
C ASN A 1107 -16.11 94.70 31.05
N PHE A 1108 -16.85 93.68 30.62
CA PHE A 1108 -18.19 93.81 30.01
C PHE A 1108 -19.23 94.45 30.94
N ALA A 1109 -19.25 94.05 32.21
CA ALA A 1109 -20.21 94.59 33.18
C ALA A 1109 -19.96 96.06 33.51
N ALA A 1110 -18.69 96.47 33.65
CA ALA A 1110 -18.32 97.87 33.85
C ALA A 1110 -18.73 98.74 32.66
N PHE A 1111 -18.60 98.23 31.43
CA PHE A 1111 -19.12 98.90 30.24
C PHE A 1111 -20.64 99.06 30.31
N ALA A 1112 -21.39 97.98 30.52
CA ALA A 1112 -22.85 98.03 30.57
C ALA A 1112 -23.36 99.00 31.66
N THR A 1113 -22.78 98.98 32.86
CA THR A 1113 -23.18 99.88 33.95
C THR A 1113 -22.83 101.34 33.66
N ALA A 1114 -21.62 101.63 33.17
CA ALA A 1114 -21.15 103.00 32.96
C ALA A 1114 -21.73 103.68 31.70
N THR A 1115 -22.13 102.89 30.70
CA THR A 1115 -22.79 103.39 29.47
C THR A 1115 -24.31 103.49 29.61
N GLY A 1116 -24.85 103.16 30.78
CA GLY A 1116 -26.26 103.38 31.12
C GLY A 1116 -27.21 102.25 30.72
N PHE A 1117 -26.71 101.04 30.40
CA PHE A 1117 -27.57 99.91 30.02
C PHE A 1117 -28.64 99.59 31.09
N PHE A 1118 -28.29 99.75 32.38
CA PHE A 1118 -29.18 99.49 33.52
C PHE A 1118 -29.84 100.76 34.10
N THR A 1119 -29.60 101.96 33.55
CA THR A 1119 -30.16 103.21 34.09
C THR A 1119 -31.57 103.49 33.57
N THR A 1120 -31.91 102.95 32.39
CA THR A 1120 -33.29 102.72 31.94
C THR A 1120 -33.76 101.39 32.52
N ALA A 1121 -34.81 101.37 33.35
CA ALA A 1121 -35.27 100.15 34.02
C ALA A 1121 -35.46 98.99 33.03
N THR A 1122 -34.58 97.99 33.07
CA THR A 1122 -34.76 96.75 32.31
C THR A 1122 -35.92 95.97 32.94
N ALA A 1123 -36.91 95.61 32.13
CA ALA A 1123 -38.11 94.93 32.60
C ALA A 1123 -37.87 93.41 32.66
N ALA A 1124 -38.44 92.77 33.67
CA ALA A 1124 -38.45 91.31 33.76
C ALA A 1124 -39.11 90.70 32.52
N GLY A 1125 -38.53 89.60 32.03
CA GLY A 1125 -39.08 88.82 30.93
C GLY A 1125 -38.90 89.46 29.55
N LYS A 1126 -38.13 90.55 29.42
CA LYS A 1126 -37.82 91.17 28.12
C LYS A 1126 -36.43 90.80 27.61
N VAL A 1127 -36.27 90.88 26.29
CA VAL A 1127 -34.99 90.66 25.59
C VAL A 1127 -34.47 91.99 25.05
N TYR A 1128 -33.22 92.29 25.35
CA TYR A 1128 -32.50 93.49 24.93
C TYR A 1128 -31.36 93.14 23.98
N ALA A 1129 -31.12 93.96 22.97
CA ALA A 1129 -29.92 93.88 22.13
C ALA A 1129 -29.00 95.08 22.40
N PHE A 1130 -27.71 94.85 22.58
CA PHE A 1130 -26.70 95.90 22.71
C PHE A 1130 -25.38 95.49 22.06
N SER A 1131 -24.51 96.46 21.79
CA SER A 1131 -23.19 96.20 21.18
C SER A 1131 -22.06 96.42 22.18
N TYR A 1132 -21.08 95.52 22.18
CA TYR A 1132 -19.82 95.65 22.93
C TYR A 1132 -18.67 95.11 22.10
N GLY A 1133 -17.58 95.88 21.96
CA GLY A 1133 -16.40 95.46 21.20
C GLY A 1133 -16.67 95.14 19.73
N ASN A 1134 -17.57 95.89 19.08
CA ASN A 1134 -18.08 95.71 17.71
C ASN A 1134 -18.92 94.45 17.45
N GLU A 1135 -19.37 93.77 18.51
CA GLU A 1135 -20.21 92.57 18.42
C GLU A 1135 -21.57 92.84 19.06
N THR A 1136 -22.60 92.12 18.61
CA THR A 1136 -23.97 92.26 19.11
C THR A 1136 -24.27 91.19 20.15
N TYR A 1137 -24.89 91.56 21.27
CA TYR A 1137 -25.28 90.68 22.36
C TYR A 1137 -26.79 90.80 22.61
N LEU A 1138 -27.44 89.66 22.84
CA LEU A 1138 -28.80 89.55 23.34
C LEU A 1138 -28.77 89.23 24.83
N PHE A 1139 -29.51 90.00 25.60
CA PHE A 1139 -29.66 89.83 27.04
C PHE A 1139 -31.12 89.65 27.39
N TYR A 1140 -31.45 88.50 27.97
CA TYR A 1140 -32.76 88.28 28.57
C TYR A 1140 -32.68 88.55 30.06
N ASN A 1141 -33.45 89.53 30.52
CA ASN A 1141 -33.54 89.86 31.93
C ASN A 1141 -34.62 89.01 32.61
N SER A 1142 -34.25 88.20 33.58
CA SER A 1142 -35.16 87.33 34.30
C SER A 1142 -35.93 88.04 35.43
N ALA A 1143 -35.44 89.17 35.95
CA ALA A 1143 -35.98 89.85 37.13
C ALA A 1143 -36.10 91.39 36.96
N ALA A 1144 -37.10 92.03 37.57
CA ALA A 1144 -37.34 93.46 37.36
C ALA A 1144 -36.35 94.33 38.19
N GLY A 1145 -35.81 95.39 37.58
CA GLY A 1145 -35.05 96.43 38.30
C GLY A 1145 -33.59 96.10 38.62
N GLY A 1146 -32.96 95.18 37.88
CA GLY A 1146 -31.55 94.82 38.06
C GLY A 1146 -30.58 95.97 37.73
N THR A 1147 -29.55 96.14 38.56
CA THR A 1147 -28.46 97.11 38.35
C THR A 1147 -27.19 96.47 37.76
N SER A 1148 -27.25 95.17 37.49
CA SER A 1148 -26.19 94.31 36.98
C SER A 1148 -26.78 93.13 36.22
N PHE A 1149 -25.93 92.35 35.58
CA PHE A 1149 -26.30 91.02 35.09
C PHE A 1149 -26.44 90.08 36.29
N ASP A 1150 -27.61 89.48 36.47
CA ASP A 1150 -27.96 88.69 37.65
C ASP A 1150 -28.00 87.18 37.36
N VAL A 1151 -28.07 86.40 38.44
CA VAL A 1151 -28.24 84.95 38.35
C VAL A 1151 -29.58 84.65 37.69
N ASN A 1152 -29.59 83.71 36.74
CA ASN A 1152 -30.71 83.29 35.90
C ASN A 1152 -30.96 84.12 34.63
N ASP A 1153 -30.22 85.20 34.42
CA ASP A 1153 -30.27 85.91 33.14
C ASP A 1153 -29.56 85.11 32.05
N ASN A 1154 -29.92 85.33 30.79
CA ASN A 1154 -29.23 84.72 29.65
C ASN A 1154 -28.50 85.80 28.87
N LEU A 1155 -27.25 85.50 28.50
CA LEU A 1155 -26.45 86.34 27.63
C LEU A 1155 -26.04 85.52 26.41
N VAL A 1156 -26.35 86.04 25.22
CA VAL A 1156 -26.06 85.40 23.95
C VAL A 1156 -25.28 86.38 23.07
N LYS A 1157 -24.09 86.01 22.62
CA LYS A 1157 -23.33 86.77 21.64
C LYS A 1157 -23.76 86.34 20.23
N LEU A 1158 -24.18 87.29 19.41
CA LEU A 1158 -24.40 87.08 17.98
C LEU A 1158 -23.09 87.45 17.24
N ALA A 1159 -22.28 86.45 16.93
CA ALA A 1159 -20.96 86.61 16.36
C ALA A 1159 -21.01 86.57 14.81
N GLY A 1160 -20.08 87.27 14.14
CA GLY A 1160 -19.99 87.31 12.67
C GLY A 1160 -20.31 88.66 12.04
N ASN A 1161 -20.02 89.78 12.72
CA ASN A 1161 -20.29 91.15 12.27
C ASN A 1161 -21.79 91.50 12.13
N ILE A 1162 -22.65 90.90 12.94
CA ILE A 1162 -24.07 91.26 12.99
C ILE A 1162 -24.19 92.65 13.59
N ASN A 1163 -24.66 93.61 12.79
CA ASN A 1163 -24.81 94.99 13.23
C ASN A 1163 -26.16 95.17 13.94
N MET A 1164 -26.13 95.47 15.25
CA MET A 1164 -27.32 95.75 16.05
C MET A 1164 -28.27 96.77 15.41
N ALA A 1165 -27.75 97.77 14.70
CA ALA A 1165 -28.58 98.78 14.05
C ALA A 1165 -29.55 98.17 13.03
N ASN A 1166 -29.10 97.16 12.30
CA ASN A 1166 -29.85 96.51 11.22
C ASN A 1166 -30.60 95.26 11.68
N LEU A 1167 -30.32 94.75 12.89
CA LEU A 1167 -30.98 93.57 13.43
C LEU A 1167 -32.50 93.75 13.53
N ASP A 1168 -33.25 92.98 12.74
CA ASP A 1168 -34.69 92.78 12.82
C ASP A 1168 -34.95 91.40 13.42
N ALA A 1169 -35.46 91.39 14.65
CA ALA A 1169 -35.75 90.16 15.38
C ALA A 1169 -36.99 90.34 16.26
N THR A 1170 -37.84 89.32 16.27
CA THR A 1170 -39.09 89.27 17.04
C THR A 1170 -39.07 88.15 18.05
N VAL A 1171 -39.46 88.44 19.30
CA VAL A 1171 -39.62 87.46 20.37
C VAL A 1171 -41.09 87.07 20.52
N ASP A 1172 -41.37 85.77 20.63
CA ASP A 1172 -42.71 85.25 20.92
C ASP A 1172 -42.93 85.03 22.43
N ALA A 1173 -44.17 84.67 22.82
CA ALA A 1173 -44.51 84.43 24.23
C ALA A 1173 -43.78 83.21 24.83
N SER A 1174 -43.29 82.30 23.99
CA SER A 1174 -42.53 81.12 24.39
C SER A 1174 -41.03 81.38 24.51
N GLY A 1175 -40.57 82.62 24.27
CA GLY A 1175 -39.17 83.01 24.37
C GLY A 1175 -38.33 82.71 23.13
N ASN A 1176 -38.95 82.38 21.99
CA ASN A 1176 -38.23 82.22 20.72
C ASN A 1176 -38.03 83.59 20.04
N ILE A 1177 -36.79 83.90 19.73
CA ILE A 1177 -36.38 85.07 18.95
C ILE A 1177 -36.18 84.61 17.51
N THR A 1178 -37.07 85.01 16.61
CA THR A 1178 -36.92 84.76 15.17
C THR A 1178 -36.11 85.88 14.54
N ILE A 1179 -35.07 85.55 13.80
CA ILE A 1179 -34.23 86.50 13.08
C ILE A 1179 -34.84 86.78 11.70
N ASN A 1180 -35.29 88.01 11.48
CA ASN A 1180 -35.98 88.43 10.27
C ASN A 1180 -35.06 89.19 9.28
N GLY A 1181 -33.93 89.73 9.75
CA GLY A 1181 -32.92 90.45 8.94
C GLY A 1181 -31.81 91.06 9.80
N PHE A 1182 -30.63 91.36 9.24
CA PHE A 1182 -29.54 92.12 9.89
C PHE A 1182 -28.47 92.59 8.91
#